data_AF-A0A7K6UU04-F1
#
_entry.id   AF-A0A7K6UU04-F1
#
_cell.length_a   1.000
_cell.length_b   1.000
_cell.length_c   1.000
_cell.angle_alpha   90.00
_cell.angle_beta   90.00
_cell.angle_gamma   90.00
#
_symmetry.space_group_name_H-M   'P 1'
#
loop_
_entity.id
_entity.type
_entity.pdbx_description
1 polymer ?
#
loop_
_entity_poly.entity_id
_entity_poly.type
_entity_poly.pdbx_seq_one_letter_code
_entity_poly.pdbx_strand_id
1 'polypeptide(L)'
;LQSQAKLLAEQKRFPFATDNDNTNEELAIAYVLIGNGLYDEAVRHFSTMLQEEPELVSAIYGRGIAYGKKGLHDMKNAELALFELSRVISLEPDHPEVFEQRAEILSPLGRISEALSDLTKAIQLQPSARLYRHRGTLYFISEDYATAHEDFQHSLELNKNQPIAMLYKGLTFFHRGLLKEAIESFKEALKQKADFIDAYKSLGQAYRELGNFDAATESFQKALLLNQNHVQTLQLKGMMLYHHGSLDEALKNFKRCLQLEPYNEVCQYMKGLSHVAMGQFYEGIKAQTKVMLNDPLPGQKASPEYLKVKYLREYSRYLHAHLDTPLTEYNTDIDLPGNFKDHWAKNLPFLIENYEEQPGLQPHIKDVLFQNFESYKPDVQELICVADHLGSMMQYETPGFLPNKRIHRAMGLATLEVMQAVQRTWANSKVRMNGKTRLMQWRDMFDIAVKWRRIADPDQPVLWLDQMPARSLSRGFNNHINLIRGQVINMRYLEYFEKILHFIKDRILVYHGANNPKGLLEVREALEKVHKVEDLLPIMKFNSKTRDGFTVNTKVPSLKDQGKEYDGFTITITGDKVGNILFSVETQTTEERTQLYHAEIDALYKDLTAKGKILILSAELGEVDAVCNLILSLVYYFYNLMPLSRGSSVIAYSVIMGALMASGKEVSGKIPKGKASIRMSKYISSLVDFEAMTAPGSEAFSKIARSWMNLKSISPSYKSLPSVSETFPTLRTMIEVLNTDSSHCLKKTIVVV
;
A
#
# COMPACT_ATOMS: atom_id res chain seq x y z
N LEU A 1 -18.44 12.37 -52.91
CA LEU A 1 -19.07 13.40 -52.06
C LEU A 1 -20.53 13.61 -52.46
N GLN A 2 -20.83 14.20 -53.63
CA GLN A 2 -22.21 14.49 -54.05
C GLN A 2 -23.13 13.25 -54.15
N SER A 3 -22.65 12.14 -54.72
CA SER A 3 -23.45 10.90 -54.78
C SER A 3 -23.77 10.32 -53.40
N GLN A 4 -22.88 10.52 -52.43
CA GLN A 4 -23.01 10.02 -51.06
C GLN A 4 -23.92 10.94 -50.24
N ALA A 5 -23.83 12.26 -50.44
CA ALA A 5 -24.71 13.26 -49.84
C ALA A 5 -26.16 13.08 -50.34
N LYS A 6 -26.36 12.86 -51.64
CA LYS A 6 -27.69 12.64 -52.22
C LYS A 6 -28.38 11.42 -51.62
N LEU A 7 -27.65 10.32 -51.44
CA LEU A 7 -28.17 9.11 -50.80
C LEU A 7 -28.47 9.32 -49.30
N LEU A 8 -27.71 10.17 -48.62
CA LEU A 8 -27.96 10.56 -47.22
C LEU A 8 -29.19 11.46 -47.07
N ALA A 9 -29.39 12.38 -48.03
CA ALA A 9 -30.54 13.28 -48.12
C ALA A 9 -31.84 12.53 -48.41
N GLU A 10 -31.86 11.68 -49.43
CA GLU A 10 -33.01 10.84 -49.79
C GLU A 10 -33.44 9.91 -48.65
N GLN A 11 -32.49 9.45 -47.83
CA GLN A 11 -32.76 8.58 -46.68
C GLN A 11 -33.01 9.36 -45.37
N LYS A 12 -32.93 10.69 -45.39
CA LYS A 12 -32.98 11.57 -44.20
C LYS A 12 -32.12 11.06 -43.03
N ARG A 13 -30.92 10.54 -43.35
CA ARG A 13 -30.04 9.83 -42.41
C ARG A 13 -29.07 10.76 -41.67
N PHE A 14 -29.57 11.85 -41.12
CA PHE A 14 -28.79 12.79 -40.30
C PHE A 14 -29.67 13.46 -39.23
N PRO A 15 -29.09 13.99 -38.14
CA PRO A 15 -29.85 14.57 -37.04
C PRO A 15 -30.68 15.79 -37.49
N PHE A 16 -31.90 15.91 -36.96
CA PHE A 16 -32.80 17.05 -37.19
C PHE A 16 -33.15 17.28 -38.68
N ALA A 17 -33.34 16.20 -39.45
CA ALA A 17 -33.75 16.31 -40.86
C ALA A 17 -35.04 17.12 -41.02
N THR A 18 -35.11 17.95 -42.05
CA THR A 18 -36.21 18.88 -42.27
C THR A 18 -37.24 18.32 -43.24
N ASP A 19 -38.35 19.03 -43.42
CA ASP A 19 -39.34 18.73 -44.47
C ASP A 19 -38.96 19.30 -45.84
N ASN A 20 -37.90 20.12 -45.93
CA ASN A 20 -37.43 20.71 -47.18
C ASN A 20 -36.30 19.86 -47.79
N ASP A 21 -36.57 19.24 -48.93
CA ASP A 21 -35.62 18.37 -49.63
C ASP A 21 -34.35 19.10 -50.07
N ASN A 22 -34.45 20.37 -50.51
CA ASN A 22 -33.28 21.16 -50.90
C ASN A 22 -32.39 21.45 -49.69
N THR A 23 -32.99 21.83 -48.56
CA THR A 23 -32.25 22.04 -47.30
C THR A 23 -31.60 20.74 -46.82
N ASN A 24 -32.28 19.60 -47.00
CA ASN A 24 -31.74 18.28 -46.65
C ASN A 24 -30.55 17.87 -47.55
N GLU A 25 -30.55 18.22 -48.83
CA GLU A 25 -29.40 18.01 -49.71
C GLU A 25 -28.18 18.81 -49.25
N GLU A 26 -28.35 20.08 -48.92
CA GLU A 26 -27.27 20.95 -48.41
C GLU A 26 -26.75 20.48 -47.03
N LEU A 27 -27.66 20.09 -46.12
CA LEU A 27 -27.29 19.50 -44.83
C LEU A 27 -26.49 18.20 -45.03
N ALA A 28 -26.92 17.33 -45.93
CA ALA A 28 -26.23 16.08 -46.21
C ALA A 28 -24.82 16.31 -46.76
N ILE A 29 -24.61 17.32 -47.62
CA ILE A 29 -23.26 17.71 -48.08
C ILE A 29 -22.39 18.08 -46.87
N ALA A 30 -22.89 18.92 -45.97
CA ALA A 30 -22.15 19.37 -44.81
C ALA A 30 -21.83 18.23 -43.82
N TYR A 31 -22.75 17.28 -43.59
CA TYR A 31 -22.47 16.08 -42.76
C TYR A 31 -21.47 15.13 -43.42
N VAL A 32 -21.49 15.00 -44.75
CA VAL A 32 -20.48 14.22 -45.48
C VAL A 32 -19.10 14.89 -45.35
N LEU A 33 -19.01 16.22 -45.35
CA LEU A 33 -17.75 16.93 -45.09
C LEU A 33 -17.20 16.61 -43.69
N ILE A 34 -18.05 16.59 -42.65
CA ILE A 34 -17.67 16.13 -41.30
C ILE A 34 -17.13 14.70 -41.35
N GLY A 35 -17.84 13.78 -42.01
CA GLY A 35 -17.46 12.37 -42.13
C GLY A 35 -16.10 12.15 -42.82
N ASN A 36 -15.69 13.07 -43.70
CA ASN A 36 -14.40 13.06 -44.38
C ASN A 36 -13.30 13.85 -43.64
N GLY A 37 -13.58 14.42 -42.48
CA GLY A 37 -12.62 15.21 -41.70
C GLY A 37 -12.42 16.65 -42.20
N LEU A 38 -13.22 17.12 -43.15
CA LEU A 38 -13.14 18.47 -43.73
C LEU A 38 -13.94 19.48 -42.87
N TYR A 39 -13.52 19.64 -41.62
CA TYR A 39 -14.30 20.38 -40.62
C TYR A 39 -14.40 21.89 -40.91
N ASP A 40 -13.36 22.52 -41.44
CA ASP A 40 -13.41 23.95 -41.80
C ASP A 40 -14.40 24.23 -42.93
N GLU A 41 -14.47 23.32 -43.90
CA GLU A 41 -15.44 23.41 -44.98
C GLU A 41 -16.86 23.18 -44.48
N ALA A 42 -17.05 22.18 -43.61
CA ALA A 42 -18.33 21.93 -42.96
C ALA A 42 -18.80 23.16 -42.14
N VAL A 43 -17.93 23.76 -41.31
CA VAL A 43 -18.25 24.96 -40.52
C VAL A 43 -18.66 26.12 -41.42
N ARG A 44 -17.94 26.35 -42.52
CA ARG A 44 -18.28 27.39 -43.50
C ARG A 44 -19.65 27.13 -44.12
N HIS A 45 -19.88 25.88 -44.53
CA HIS A 45 -21.12 25.47 -45.17
C HIS A 45 -22.33 25.66 -44.26
N PHE A 46 -22.26 25.17 -43.01
CA PHE A 46 -23.31 25.40 -42.02
C PHE A 46 -23.47 26.89 -41.68
N SER A 47 -22.40 27.67 -41.71
CA SER A 47 -22.49 29.11 -41.44
C SER A 47 -23.23 29.87 -42.54
N THR A 48 -23.06 29.48 -43.80
CA THR A 48 -23.87 30.01 -44.91
C THR A 48 -25.35 29.65 -44.75
N MET A 49 -25.66 28.40 -44.41
CA MET A 49 -27.04 27.99 -44.17
C MET A 49 -27.68 28.77 -43.01
N LEU A 50 -26.91 29.03 -41.94
CA LEU A 50 -27.38 29.79 -40.77
C LEU A 50 -27.44 31.32 -41.02
N GLN A 51 -26.90 31.82 -42.13
CA GLN A 51 -27.17 33.21 -42.56
C GLN A 51 -28.56 33.33 -43.18
N GLU A 52 -29.02 32.29 -43.88
CA GLU A 52 -30.34 32.24 -44.50
C GLU A 52 -31.42 31.86 -43.48
N GLU A 53 -31.16 30.84 -42.65
CA GLU A 53 -32.07 30.35 -41.61
C GLU A 53 -31.36 30.26 -40.24
N PRO A 54 -31.36 31.33 -39.42
CA PRO A 54 -30.57 31.41 -38.18
C PRO A 54 -30.91 30.40 -37.09
N GLU A 55 -32.13 29.86 -37.11
CA GLU A 55 -32.67 28.88 -36.15
C GLU A 55 -32.75 27.46 -36.73
N LEU A 56 -32.10 27.20 -37.88
CA LEU A 56 -32.05 25.86 -38.47
C LEU A 56 -31.29 24.88 -37.57
N VAL A 57 -32.02 24.14 -36.74
CA VAL A 57 -31.48 23.27 -35.67
C VAL A 57 -30.43 22.29 -36.20
N SER A 58 -30.67 21.64 -37.34
CA SER A 58 -29.71 20.71 -37.94
C SER A 58 -28.38 21.36 -38.31
N ALA A 59 -28.41 22.60 -38.82
CA ALA A 59 -27.20 23.33 -39.17
C ALA A 59 -26.48 23.85 -37.92
N ILE A 60 -27.20 24.30 -36.89
CA ILE A 60 -26.62 24.67 -35.58
C ILE A 60 -25.91 23.44 -34.97
N TYR A 61 -26.61 22.31 -34.91
CA TYR A 61 -26.07 21.06 -34.38
C TYR A 61 -24.85 20.60 -35.17
N GLY A 62 -24.96 20.49 -36.50
CA GLY A 62 -23.86 20.10 -37.39
C GLY A 62 -22.64 21.01 -37.26
N ARG A 63 -22.85 22.33 -37.15
CA ARG A 63 -21.76 23.29 -36.90
C ARG A 63 -21.11 23.09 -35.53
N GLY A 64 -21.90 22.85 -34.49
CA GLY A 64 -21.43 22.51 -33.15
C GLY A 64 -20.56 21.24 -33.14
N ILE A 65 -20.99 20.18 -33.83
CA ILE A 65 -20.21 18.94 -33.98
C ILE A 65 -18.89 19.21 -34.73
N ALA A 66 -18.93 19.97 -35.83
CA ALA A 66 -17.72 20.31 -36.59
C ALA A 66 -16.72 21.11 -35.74
N TYR A 67 -17.19 22.09 -34.94
CA TYR A 67 -16.35 22.79 -33.96
C TYR A 67 -15.80 21.85 -32.89
N GLY A 68 -16.60 20.93 -32.36
CA GLY A 68 -16.17 19.94 -31.36
C GLY A 68 -15.06 19.03 -31.90
N LYS A 69 -15.19 18.55 -33.14
CA LYS A 69 -14.17 17.74 -33.81
C LYS A 69 -12.89 18.53 -34.10
N LYS A 70 -12.98 19.83 -34.43
CA LYS A 70 -11.82 20.75 -34.49
C LYS A 70 -11.19 21.04 -33.12
N GLY A 71 -12.02 21.07 -32.07
CA GLY A 71 -11.72 21.73 -30.79
C GLY A 71 -11.20 20.85 -29.67
N LEU A 72 -11.05 19.53 -29.86
CA LEU A 72 -10.50 18.64 -28.83
C LEU A 72 -9.10 19.06 -28.33
N HIS A 73 -8.39 19.92 -29.08
CA HIS A 73 -7.11 20.52 -28.70
C HIS A 73 -7.08 22.07 -28.79
N ASP A 74 -8.20 22.72 -29.09
CA ASP A 74 -8.32 24.17 -29.20
C ASP A 74 -9.52 24.66 -28.37
N MET A 75 -9.20 25.28 -27.23
CA MET A 75 -10.16 25.85 -26.28
C MET A 75 -11.20 26.75 -26.97
N LYS A 76 -10.80 27.52 -27.99
CA LYS A 76 -11.72 28.43 -28.68
C LYS A 76 -12.79 27.67 -29.45
N ASN A 77 -12.39 26.64 -30.20
CA ASN A 77 -13.34 25.81 -30.94
C ASN A 77 -14.22 24.97 -29.99
N ALA A 78 -13.66 24.51 -28.87
CA ALA A 78 -14.44 23.80 -27.87
C ALA A 78 -15.55 24.69 -27.28
N GLU A 79 -15.25 25.94 -26.90
CA GLU A 79 -16.27 26.88 -26.41
C GLU A 79 -17.31 27.24 -27.49
N LEU A 80 -16.90 27.39 -28.75
CA LEU A 80 -17.85 27.57 -29.86
C LEU A 80 -18.78 26.36 -30.01
N ALA A 81 -18.26 25.14 -29.88
CA ALA A 81 -19.06 23.93 -29.94
C ALA A 81 -20.08 23.87 -28.78
N LEU A 82 -19.65 24.17 -27.56
CA LEU A 82 -20.52 24.22 -26.39
C LEU A 82 -21.62 25.28 -26.54
N PHE A 83 -21.29 26.44 -27.12
CA PHE A 83 -22.25 27.48 -27.43
C PHE A 83 -23.34 26.99 -28.40
N GLU A 84 -22.95 26.40 -29.54
CA GLU A 84 -23.92 25.90 -30.53
C GLU A 84 -24.78 24.78 -29.96
N LEU A 85 -24.20 23.82 -29.23
CA LEU A 85 -24.96 22.73 -28.61
C LEU A 85 -25.93 23.24 -27.55
N SER A 86 -25.57 24.31 -26.81
CA SER A 86 -26.47 24.96 -25.86
C SER A 86 -27.63 25.69 -26.55
N ARG A 87 -27.41 26.24 -27.75
CA ARG A 87 -28.48 26.78 -28.59
C ARG A 87 -29.44 25.68 -29.02
N VAL A 88 -28.93 24.54 -29.49
CA VAL A 88 -29.77 23.38 -29.85
C VAL A 88 -30.62 22.94 -28.66
N ILE A 89 -30.04 22.78 -27.46
CA ILE A 89 -30.78 22.39 -26.24
C ILE A 89 -31.87 23.41 -25.89
N SER A 90 -31.65 24.69 -26.18
CA SER A 90 -32.64 25.74 -25.90
C SER A 90 -33.82 25.72 -26.89
N LEU A 91 -33.57 25.31 -28.14
CA LEU A 91 -34.59 25.19 -29.19
C LEU A 91 -35.34 23.85 -29.09
N GLU A 92 -34.62 22.75 -28.86
CA GLU A 92 -35.13 21.39 -28.81
C GLU A 92 -34.56 20.62 -27.60
N PRO A 93 -35.19 20.75 -26.40
CA PRO A 93 -34.65 20.24 -25.14
C PRO A 93 -34.81 18.73 -24.93
N ASP A 94 -35.54 18.04 -25.81
CA ASP A 94 -35.91 16.63 -25.65
C ASP A 94 -35.01 15.66 -26.42
N HIS A 95 -33.86 16.15 -26.93
CA HIS A 95 -32.91 15.37 -27.72
C HIS A 95 -31.68 14.91 -26.91
N PRO A 96 -31.63 13.66 -26.42
CA PRO A 96 -30.55 13.15 -25.56
C PRO A 96 -29.16 13.18 -26.23
N GLU A 97 -29.10 13.02 -27.56
CA GLU A 97 -27.87 13.05 -28.34
C GLU A 97 -27.13 14.39 -28.25
N VAL A 98 -27.84 15.49 -28.03
CA VAL A 98 -27.23 16.82 -27.93
C VAL A 98 -26.52 16.99 -26.59
N PHE A 99 -27.18 16.56 -25.51
CA PHE A 99 -26.57 16.52 -24.18
C PHE A 99 -25.36 15.57 -24.15
N GLU A 100 -25.46 14.40 -24.80
CA GLU A 100 -24.32 13.48 -24.91
C GLU A 100 -23.13 14.12 -25.62
N GLN A 101 -23.36 14.77 -26.77
CA GLN A 101 -22.29 15.43 -27.52
C GLN A 101 -21.68 16.61 -26.75
N ARG A 102 -22.49 17.37 -26.00
CA ARG A 102 -21.98 18.44 -25.14
C ARG A 102 -21.12 17.89 -24.00
N ALA A 103 -21.55 16.80 -23.37
CA ALA A 103 -20.77 16.11 -22.35
C ALA A 103 -19.45 15.53 -22.89
N GLU A 104 -19.42 15.00 -24.12
CA GLU A 104 -18.18 14.51 -24.77
C GLU A 104 -17.13 15.61 -24.96
N ILE A 105 -17.56 16.86 -25.10
CA ILE A 105 -16.67 18.03 -25.21
C ILE A 105 -16.29 18.56 -23.82
N LEU A 106 -17.24 18.64 -22.89
CA LEU A 106 -17.00 19.11 -21.51
C LEU A 106 -16.02 18.21 -20.74
N SER A 107 -16.04 16.90 -21.00
CA SER A 107 -15.23 15.90 -20.30
C SER A 107 -13.71 16.14 -20.41
N PRO A 108 -13.10 16.23 -21.61
CA PRO A 108 -11.67 16.53 -21.76
C PRO A 108 -11.30 17.96 -21.32
N LEU A 109 -12.25 18.90 -21.25
CA LEU A 109 -12.00 20.25 -20.71
C LEU A 109 -11.94 20.28 -19.17
N GLY A 110 -12.22 19.16 -18.49
CA GLY A 110 -12.26 19.10 -17.03
C GLY A 110 -13.53 19.72 -16.42
N ARG A 111 -14.52 20.09 -17.24
CA ARG A 111 -15.84 20.61 -16.79
C ARG A 111 -16.76 19.45 -16.39
N ILE A 112 -16.27 18.61 -15.47
CA ILE A 112 -16.85 17.30 -15.14
C ILE A 112 -18.27 17.43 -14.56
N SER A 113 -18.53 18.42 -13.70
CA SER A 113 -19.85 18.62 -13.09
C SER A 113 -20.94 18.91 -14.13
N GLU A 114 -20.61 19.71 -15.15
CA GLU A 114 -21.54 20.04 -16.24
C GLU A 114 -21.76 18.82 -17.14
N ALA A 115 -20.69 18.09 -17.47
CA ALA A 115 -20.78 16.85 -18.24
C ALA A 115 -21.65 15.79 -17.53
N LEU A 116 -21.53 15.64 -16.21
CA LEU A 116 -22.36 14.75 -15.40
C LEU A 116 -23.84 15.17 -15.40
N SER A 117 -24.11 16.48 -15.36
CA SER A 117 -25.47 17.02 -15.44
C SER A 117 -26.10 16.70 -16.79
N ASP A 118 -25.38 16.93 -17.88
CA ASP A 118 -25.82 16.65 -19.24
C ASP A 118 -26.08 15.16 -19.45
N LEU A 119 -25.16 14.29 -19.04
CA LEU A 119 -25.35 12.84 -19.15
C LEU A 119 -26.52 12.36 -18.30
N THR A 120 -26.76 12.96 -17.13
CA THR A 120 -27.92 12.63 -16.31
C THR A 120 -29.22 13.04 -17.00
N LYS A 121 -29.27 14.20 -17.65
CA LYS A 121 -30.44 14.62 -18.44
C LYS A 121 -30.64 13.74 -19.67
N ALA A 122 -29.57 13.39 -20.38
CA ALA A 122 -29.61 12.47 -21.52
C ALA A 122 -30.17 11.10 -21.12
N ILE A 123 -29.73 10.55 -19.97
CA ILE A 123 -30.23 9.27 -19.43
C ILE A 123 -31.70 9.38 -19.05
N GLN A 124 -32.16 10.51 -18.48
CA GLN A 124 -33.58 10.72 -18.16
C GLN A 124 -34.46 10.75 -19.40
N LEU A 125 -33.97 11.32 -20.51
CA LEU A 125 -34.69 11.38 -21.79
C LEU A 125 -34.72 10.01 -22.47
N GLN A 126 -33.56 9.38 -22.63
CA GLN A 126 -33.44 8.07 -23.27
C GLN A 126 -32.26 7.28 -22.67
N PRO A 127 -32.52 6.35 -21.74
CA PRO A 127 -31.49 5.49 -21.17
C PRO A 127 -30.80 4.67 -22.26
N SER A 128 -29.46 4.61 -22.22
CA SER A 128 -28.69 3.75 -23.13
C SER A 128 -27.41 3.24 -22.46
N ALA A 129 -26.95 2.06 -22.89
CA ALA A 129 -25.72 1.48 -22.37
C ALA A 129 -24.51 2.41 -22.52
N ARG A 130 -24.46 3.17 -23.63
CA ARG A 130 -23.38 4.13 -23.92
C ARG A 130 -23.37 5.29 -22.93
N LEU A 131 -24.54 5.86 -22.62
CA LEU A 131 -24.65 6.99 -21.69
C LEU A 131 -24.23 6.61 -20.27
N TYR A 132 -24.73 5.47 -19.77
CA TYR A 132 -24.31 4.94 -18.46
C TYR A 132 -22.81 4.68 -18.41
N ARG A 133 -22.22 4.07 -19.45
CA ARG A 133 -20.76 3.85 -19.51
C ARG A 133 -19.98 5.16 -19.50
N HIS A 134 -20.45 6.18 -20.23
CA HIS A 134 -19.79 7.49 -20.29
C HIS A 134 -19.85 8.19 -18.93
N ARG A 135 -21.03 8.26 -18.31
CA ARG A 135 -21.20 8.88 -16.98
C ARG A 135 -20.44 8.13 -15.89
N GLY A 136 -20.46 6.80 -15.93
CA GLY A 136 -19.65 5.95 -15.05
C GLY A 136 -18.14 6.19 -15.20
N THR A 137 -17.66 6.48 -16.41
CA THR A 137 -16.25 6.85 -16.64
C THR A 137 -15.91 8.19 -15.99
N LEU A 138 -16.81 9.18 -16.05
CA LEU A 138 -16.60 10.48 -15.40
C LEU A 138 -16.66 10.38 -13.87
N TYR A 139 -17.56 9.56 -13.32
CA TYR A 139 -17.55 9.24 -11.89
C TYR A 139 -16.25 8.54 -11.48
N PHE A 140 -15.75 7.60 -12.30
CA PHE A 140 -14.47 6.93 -12.05
C PHE A 140 -13.29 7.91 -12.01
N ILE A 141 -13.21 8.84 -12.97
CA ILE A 141 -12.18 9.88 -13.02
C ILE A 141 -12.31 10.84 -11.82
N SER A 142 -13.53 11.08 -11.35
CA SER A 142 -13.81 11.88 -10.16
C SER A 142 -13.58 11.12 -8.85
N GLU A 143 -13.06 9.89 -8.92
CA GLU A 143 -12.83 8.98 -7.80
C GLU A 143 -14.10 8.57 -7.02
N ASP A 144 -15.30 8.78 -7.59
CA ASP A 144 -16.56 8.25 -7.08
C ASP A 144 -16.81 6.83 -7.61
N TYR A 145 -16.04 5.89 -7.08
CA TYR A 145 -16.03 4.51 -7.56
C TYR A 145 -17.34 3.75 -7.29
N ALA A 146 -18.10 4.12 -6.26
CA ALA A 146 -19.38 3.51 -5.92
C ALA A 146 -20.44 3.84 -6.98
N THR A 147 -20.63 5.13 -7.29
CA THR A 147 -21.57 5.57 -8.32
C THR A 147 -21.12 5.10 -9.71
N ALA A 148 -19.81 5.15 -9.99
CA ALA A 148 -19.25 4.61 -11.23
C ALA A 148 -19.57 3.12 -11.41
N HIS A 149 -19.48 2.33 -10.34
CA HIS A 149 -19.81 0.91 -10.37
C HIS A 149 -21.27 0.67 -10.77
N GLU A 150 -22.21 1.41 -10.18
CA GLU A 150 -23.64 1.31 -10.50
C GLU A 150 -23.91 1.64 -11.98
N ASP A 151 -23.30 2.71 -12.49
CA ASP A 151 -23.42 3.09 -13.90
C ASP A 151 -22.83 2.03 -14.85
N PHE A 152 -21.66 1.46 -14.53
CA PHE A 152 -21.12 0.35 -15.34
C PHE A 152 -22.00 -0.90 -15.27
N GLN A 153 -22.60 -1.19 -14.12
CA GLN A 153 -23.53 -2.30 -13.94
C GLN A 153 -24.79 -2.11 -14.80
N HIS A 154 -25.43 -0.94 -14.76
CA HIS A 154 -26.59 -0.63 -15.61
C HIS A 154 -26.25 -0.65 -17.10
N SER A 155 -25.06 -0.17 -17.48
CA SER A 155 -24.59 -0.27 -18.86
C SER A 155 -24.52 -1.72 -19.33
N LEU A 156 -24.01 -2.62 -18.49
CA LEU A 156 -23.87 -4.05 -18.79
C LEU A 156 -25.20 -4.81 -18.77
N GLU A 157 -26.18 -4.35 -17.99
CA GLU A 157 -27.56 -4.87 -18.01
C GLU A 157 -28.25 -4.57 -19.34
N LEU A 158 -28.04 -3.37 -19.89
CA LEU A 158 -28.58 -2.96 -21.20
C LEU A 158 -27.83 -3.61 -22.38
N ASN A 159 -26.50 -3.73 -22.27
CA ASN A 159 -25.69 -4.42 -23.27
C ASN A 159 -24.51 -5.18 -22.61
N LYS A 160 -24.61 -6.50 -22.60
CA LYS A 160 -23.64 -7.40 -21.96
C LYS A 160 -22.29 -7.48 -22.71
N ASN A 161 -22.23 -7.17 -23.99
CA ASN A 161 -21.01 -7.34 -24.80
C ASN A 161 -20.13 -6.08 -24.77
N GLN A 162 -19.64 -5.73 -23.58
CA GLN A 162 -18.80 -4.54 -23.38
C GLN A 162 -17.60 -4.85 -22.47
N PRO A 163 -16.51 -5.47 -23.01
CA PRO A 163 -15.32 -5.82 -22.22
C PRO A 163 -14.69 -4.62 -21.50
N ILE A 164 -14.74 -3.43 -22.12
CA ILE A 164 -14.22 -2.19 -21.53
C ILE A 164 -15.05 -1.80 -20.29
N ALA A 165 -16.39 -1.86 -20.36
CA ALA A 165 -17.24 -1.58 -19.20
C ALA A 165 -17.02 -2.60 -18.07
N MET A 166 -16.80 -3.89 -18.40
CA MET A 166 -16.42 -4.91 -17.42
C MET A 166 -15.06 -4.62 -16.76
N LEU A 167 -14.06 -4.18 -17.54
CA LEU A 167 -12.77 -3.76 -17.01
C LEU A 167 -12.93 -2.60 -16.03
N TYR A 168 -13.65 -1.54 -16.40
CA TYR A 168 -13.85 -0.39 -15.52
C TYR A 168 -14.69 -0.74 -14.28
N LYS A 169 -15.70 -1.62 -14.40
CA LYS A 169 -16.40 -2.20 -13.23
C LYS A 169 -15.45 -2.97 -12.31
N GLY A 170 -14.49 -3.72 -12.86
CA GLY A 170 -13.46 -4.37 -12.07
C GLY A 170 -12.51 -3.37 -11.40
N LEU A 171 -12.17 -2.27 -12.10
CA LEU A 171 -11.32 -1.21 -11.56
C LEU A 171 -12.01 -0.45 -10.42
N THR A 172 -13.33 -0.21 -10.47
CA THR A 172 -14.06 0.42 -9.34
C THR A 172 -13.96 -0.45 -8.09
N PHE A 173 -14.11 -1.78 -8.21
CA PHE A 173 -13.87 -2.70 -7.10
C PHE A 173 -12.42 -2.68 -6.62
N PHE A 174 -11.45 -2.68 -7.55
CA PHE A 174 -10.02 -2.66 -7.22
C PHE A 174 -9.65 -1.42 -6.40
N HIS A 175 -10.05 -0.23 -6.84
CA HIS A 175 -9.76 1.04 -6.13
C HIS A 175 -10.48 1.14 -4.79
N ARG A 176 -11.61 0.47 -4.61
CA ARG A 176 -12.31 0.34 -3.31
C ARG A 176 -11.69 -0.71 -2.37
N GLY A 177 -10.68 -1.47 -2.82
CA GLY A 177 -10.06 -2.56 -2.04
C GLY A 177 -10.83 -3.88 -2.09
N LEU A 178 -11.88 -3.98 -2.90
CA LEU A 178 -12.70 -5.18 -3.10
C LEU A 178 -12.06 -6.10 -4.15
N LEU A 179 -10.89 -6.64 -3.81
CA LEU A 179 -10.02 -7.33 -4.77
C LEU A 179 -10.61 -8.62 -5.34
N LYS A 180 -11.44 -9.35 -4.58
CA LYS A 180 -12.03 -10.62 -5.04
C LYS A 180 -13.06 -10.35 -6.15
N GLU A 181 -13.90 -9.34 -5.95
CA GLU A 181 -14.89 -8.84 -6.88
C GLU A 181 -14.23 -8.23 -8.13
N ALA A 182 -13.13 -7.51 -7.94
CA ALA A 182 -12.30 -7.00 -9.04
C ALA A 182 -11.75 -8.14 -9.91
N ILE A 183 -11.18 -9.18 -9.28
CA ILE A 183 -10.63 -10.36 -9.98
C ILE A 183 -11.70 -11.05 -10.83
N GLU A 184 -12.91 -11.27 -10.29
CA GLU A 184 -13.97 -11.90 -11.07
C GLU A 184 -14.40 -11.02 -12.25
N SER A 185 -14.55 -9.71 -12.03
CA SER A 185 -14.88 -8.76 -13.11
C SER A 185 -13.83 -8.74 -14.22
N PHE A 186 -12.53 -8.80 -13.89
CA PHE A 186 -11.47 -8.89 -14.90
C PHE A 186 -11.49 -10.23 -15.64
N LYS A 187 -11.79 -11.34 -14.96
CA LYS A 187 -11.98 -12.65 -15.61
C LYS A 187 -13.17 -12.65 -16.55
N GLU A 188 -14.29 -12.02 -16.18
CA GLU A 188 -15.43 -11.83 -17.07
C GLU A 188 -15.07 -11.03 -18.33
N ALA A 189 -14.33 -9.94 -18.17
CA ALA A 189 -13.82 -9.16 -19.31
C ALA A 189 -12.95 -10.02 -20.25
N LEU A 190 -12.08 -10.87 -19.68
CA LEU A 190 -11.22 -11.79 -20.43
C LEU A 190 -11.98 -12.95 -21.09
N LYS A 191 -13.10 -13.40 -20.52
CA LYS A 191 -13.99 -14.38 -21.17
C LYS A 191 -14.61 -13.81 -22.45
N GLN A 192 -14.92 -12.52 -22.47
CA GLN A 192 -15.47 -11.83 -23.64
C GLN A 192 -14.40 -11.43 -24.65
N LYS A 193 -13.23 -10.97 -24.17
CA LYS A 193 -12.09 -10.58 -25.00
C LYS A 193 -10.82 -11.23 -24.46
N ALA A 194 -10.42 -12.34 -25.07
CA ALA A 194 -9.26 -13.12 -24.63
C ALA A 194 -7.92 -12.39 -24.82
N ASP A 195 -7.80 -11.52 -25.82
CA ASP A 195 -6.61 -10.73 -26.15
C ASP A 195 -6.62 -9.35 -25.47
N PHE A 196 -7.19 -9.25 -24.26
CA PHE A 196 -7.31 -7.97 -23.56
C PHE A 196 -6.16 -7.71 -22.59
N ILE A 197 -5.09 -7.06 -23.09
CA ILE A 197 -3.87 -6.77 -22.34
C ILE A 197 -4.15 -6.03 -21.01
N ASP A 198 -5.00 -5.00 -21.04
CA ASP A 198 -5.32 -4.22 -19.83
C ASP A 198 -6.03 -5.05 -18.76
N ALA A 199 -6.90 -5.99 -19.15
CA ALA A 199 -7.55 -6.88 -18.19
C ALA A 199 -6.55 -7.86 -17.56
N TYR A 200 -5.61 -8.42 -18.32
CA TYR A 200 -4.53 -9.24 -17.74
C TYR A 200 -3.59 -8.45 -16.82
N LYS A 201 -3.25 -7.20 -17.20
CA LYS A 201 -2.47 -6.29 -16.35
C LYS A 201 -3.20 -6.02 -15.03
N SER A 202 -4.46 -5.61 -15.08
CA SER A 202 -5.26 -5.31 -13.90
C SER A 202 -5.51 -6.54 -13.03
N LEU A 203 -5.70 -7.71 -13.65
CA LEU A 203 -5.80 -9.00 -12.95
C LEU A 203 -4.49 -9.35 -12.21
N GLY A 204 -3.33 -9.17 -12.86
CA GLY A 204 -2.03 -9.37 -12.22
C GLY A 204 -1.80 -8.42 -11.05
N GLN A 205 -2.21 -7.16 -11.19
CA GLN A 205 -2.14 -6.18 -10.12
C GLN A 205 -3.07 -6.53 -8.95
N ALA A 206 -4.31 -6.97 -9.23
CA ALA A 206 -5.24 -7.42 -8.19
C ALA A 206 -4.72 -8.65 -7.44
N TYR A 207 -4.12 -9.62 -8.13
CA TYR A 207 -3.49 -10.77 -7.48
C TYR A 207 -2.28 -10.37 -6.64
N ARG A 208 -1.46 -9.42 -7.10
CA ARG A 208 -0.34 -8.87 -6.32
C ARG A 208 -0.84 -8.24 -5.03
N GLU A 209 -1.85 -7.36 -5.11
CA GLU A 209 -2.44 -6.73 -3.92
C GLU A 209 -3.14 -7.75 -3.02
N LEU A 210 -3.65 -8.86 -3.56
CA LEU A 210 -4.17 -9.97 -2.77
C LEU A 210 -3.05 -10.76 -2.05
N GLY A 211 -1.79 -10.62 -2.47
CA GLY A 211 -0.65 -11.39 -1.96
C GLY A 211 -0.42 -12.72 -2.70
N ASN A 212 -1.13 -12.98 -3.80
CA ASN A 212 -0.96 -14.19 -4.61
C ASN A 212 0.09 -13.95 -5.70
N PHE A 213 1.35 -14.25 -5.36
CA PHE A 213 2.51 -14.04 -6.25
C PHE A 213 2.44 -14.85 -7.56
N ASP A 214 2.04 -16.12 -7.49
CA ASP A 214 2.05 -17.02 -8.65
C ASP A 214 0.99 -16.58 -9.68
N ALA A 215 -0.24 -16.33 -9.23
CA ALA A 215 -1.32 -15.87 -10.11
C ALA A 215 -1.05 -14.48 -10.69
N ALA A 216 -0.40 -13.60 -9.92
CA ALA A 216 0.04 -12.30 -10.41
C ALA A 216 1.10 -12.43 -11.52
N THR A 217 2.10 -13.31 -11.30
CA THR A 217 3.15 -13.59 -12.27
C THR A 217 2.59 -14.15 -13.57
N GLU A 218 1.69 -15.12 -13.49
CA GLU A 218 1.02 -15.72 -14.65
C GLU A 218 0.24 -14.66 -15.45
N SER A 219 -0.52 -13.81 -14.75
CA SER A 219 -1.34 -12.77 -15.38
C SER A 219 -0.48 -11.71 -16.08
N PHE A 220 0.59 -11.24 -15.44
CA PHE A 220 1.53 -10.32 -16.07
C PHE A 220 2.26 -10.97 -17.25
N GLN A 221 2.61 -12.26 -17.16
CA GLN A 221 3.22 -12.97 -18.27
C GLN A 221 2.27 -13.09 -19.46
N LYS A 222 0.99 -13.39 -19.25
CA LYS A 222 -0.03 -13.39 -20.30
C LYS A 222 -0.16 -12.03 -20.98
N ALA A 223 -0.19 -10.94 -20.22
CA ALA A 223 -0.18 -9.59 -20.79
C ALA A 223 1.08 -9.32 -21.66
N LEU A 224 2.27 -9.75 -21.21
CA LEU A 224 3.52 -9.58 -21.97
C LEU A 224 3.65 -10.53 -23.17
N LEU A 225 2.97 -11.68 -23.16
CA LEU A 225 2.89 -12.56 -24.33
C LEU A 225 2.08 -11.90 -25.45
N LEU A 226 0.99 -11.20 -25.11
CA LEU A 226 0.19 -10.44 -26.06
C LEU A 226 0.92 -9.19 -26.57
N ASN A 227 1.65 -8.49 -25.70
CA ASN A 227 2.50 -7.36 -26.09
C ASN A 227 3.77 -7.30 -25.23
N GLN A 228 4.90 -7.74 -25.82
CA GLN A 228 6.21 -7.79 -25.15
C GLN A 228 6.77 -6.41 -24.79
N ASN A 229 6.26 -5.34 -25.42
CA ASN A 229 6.70 -3.96 -25.23
C ASN A 229 5.71 -3.16 -24.38
N HIS A 230 4.81 -3.81 -23.65
CA HIS A 230 3.86 -3.12 -22.78
C HIS A 230 4.54 -2.62 -21.48
N VAL A 231 4.92 -1.35 -21.48
CA VAL A 231 5.76 -0.73 -20.44
C VAL A 231 5.13 -0.82 -19.05
N GLN A 232 3.83 -0.52 -18.92
CA GLN A 232 3.14 -0.55 -17.63
C GLN A 232 3.15 -1.94 -17.00
N THR A 233 3.03 -3.01 -17.81
CA THR A 233 3.12 -4.38 -17.29
C THR A 233 4.55 -4.75 -16.87
N LEU A 234 5.58 -4.34 -17.63
CA LEU A 234 6.98 -4.54 -17.23
C LEU A 234 7.28 -3.84 -15.90
N GLN A 235 6.82 -2.60 -15.74
CA GLN A 235 6.95 -1.83 -14.51
C GLN A 235 6.28 -2.56 -13.32
N LEU A 236 5.01 -2.93 -13.43
CA LEU A 236 4.25 -3.58 -12.36
C LEU A 236 4.82 -4.96 -11.99
N LYS A 237 5.23 -5.75 -12.99
CA LYS A 237 5.89 -7.05 -12.77
C LYS A 237 7.23 -6.87 -12.08
N GLY A 238 8.04 -5.89 -12.50
CA GLY A 238 9.31 -5.55 -11.87
C GLY A 238 9.14 -5.15 -10.40
N MET A 239 8.15 -4.32 -10.08
CA MET A 239 7.84 -3.93 -8.70
C MET A 239 7.42 -5.12 -7.85
N MET A 240 6.56 -6.00 -8.38
CA MET A 240 6.15 -7.23 -7.69
C MET A 240 7.38 -8.11 -7.39
N LEU A 241 8.26 -8.31 -8.36
CA LEU A 241 9.48 -9.11 -8.19
C LEU A 241 10.43 -8.49 -7.15
N TYR A 242 10.58 -7.17 -7.14
CA TYR A 242 11.32 -6.45 -6.09
C TYR A 242 10.74 -6.74 -4.70
N HIS A 243 9.43 -6.58 -4.54
CA HIS A 243 8.76 -6.84 -3.26
C HIS A 243 8.72 -8.32 -2.86
N HIS A 244 8.89 -9.24 -3.82
CA HIS A 244 9.09 -10.66 -3.55
C HIS A 244 10.53 -11.00 -3.13
N GLY A 245 11.48 -10.09 -3.34
CA GLY A 245 12.91 -10.28 -3.10
C GLY A 245 13.69 -10.82 -4.30
N SER A 246 13.06 -10.95 -5.48
CA SER A 246 13.70 -11.41 -6.73
C SER A 246 14.33 -10.25 -7.51
N LEU A 247 15.40 -9.68 -6.95
CA LEU A 247 15.99 -8.42 -7.41
C LEU A 247 16.56 -8.48 -8.83
N ASP A 248 17.21 -9.58 -9.22
CA ASP A 248 17.76 -9.74 -10.57
C ASP A 248 16.66 -9.77 -11.65
N GLU A 249 15.57 -10.49 -11.39
CA GLU A 249 14.43 -10.51 -12.31
C GLU A 249 13.72 -9.16 -12.37
N ALA A 250 13.60 -8.46 -11.24
CA ALA A 250 13.08 -7.11 -11.18
C ALA A 250 13.92 -6.17 -12.08
N LEU A 251 15.25 -6.24 -11.97
CA LEU A 251 16.17 -5.45 -12.79
C LEU A 251 16.07 -5.74 -14.28
N LYS A 252 15.86 -7.00 -14.69
CA LYS A 252 15.61 -7.34 -16.10
C LYS A 252 14.38 -6.60 -16.64
N ASN A 253 13.29 -6.57 -15.87
CA ASN A 253 12.07 -5.86 -16.24
C ASN A 253 12.27 -4.34 -16.28
N PHE A 254 12.93 -3.74 -15.28
CA PHE A 254 13.20 -2.30 -15.29
C PHE A 254 14.16 -1.87 -16.40
N LYS A 255 15.20 -2.66 -16.70
CA LYS A 255 16.07 -2.41 -17.85
C LYS A 255 15.28 -2.46 -19.16
N ARG A 256 14.36 -3.42 -19.32
CA ARG A 256 13.49 -3.49 -20.51
C ARG A 256 12.54 -2.30 -20.59
N CYS A 257 11.93 -1.90 -19.47
CA CYS A 257 11.10 -0.70 -19.38
C CYS A 257 11.86 0.55 -19.87
N LEU A 258 13.09 0.75 -19.38
CA LEU A 258 13.93 1.90 -19.73
C LEU A 258 14.52 1.84 -21.15
N GLN A 259 14.55 0.67 -21.78
CA GLN A 259 14.87 0.56 -23.21
C GLN A 259 13.73 1.12 -24.09
N LEU A 260 12.48 0.99 -23.63
CA LEU A 260 11.29 1.45 -24.35
C LEU A 260 10.99 2.92 -24.02
N GLU A 261 11.09 3.29 -22.75
CA GLU A 261 10.88 4.65 -22.25
C GLU A 261 12.09 5.09 -21.39
N PRO A 262 13.12 5.71 -22.00
CA PRO A 262 14.36 6.08 -21.30
C PRO A 262 14.18 7.06 -20.13
N TYR A 263 13.09 7.82 -20.12
CA TYR A 263 12.76 8.82 -19.11
C TYR A 263 11.68 8.35 -18.12
N ASN A 264 11.31 7.06 -18.13
CA ASN A 264 10.32 6.53 -17.19
C ASN A 264 10.87 6.58 -15.75
N GLU A 265 10.35 7.52 -14.97
CA GLU A 265 10.84 7.84 -13.64
C GLU A 265 10.73 6.66 -12.66
N VAL A 266 9.59 5.94 -12.68
CA VAL A 266 9.35 4.83 -11.77
C VAL A 266 10.31 3.67 -12.05
N CYS A 267 10.50 3.30 -13.31
CA CYS A 267 11.46 2.26 -13.68
C CYS A 267 12.90 2.66 -13.35
N GLN A 268 13.23 3.95 -13.50
CA GLN A 268 14.56 4.49 -13.19
C GLN A 268 14.83 4.49 -11.67
N TYR A 269 13.85 4.90 -10.87
CA TYR A 269 13.87 4.84 -9.41
C TYR A 269 14.02 3.40 -8.91
N MET A 270 13.13 2.51 -9.35
CA MET A 270 13.12 1.12 -8.91
C MET A 270 14.37 0.35 -9.36
N LYS A 271 14.93 0.67 -10.53
CA LYS A 271 16.25 0.15 -10.94
C LYS A 271 17.34 0.57 -9.94
N GLY A 272 17.39 1.84 -9.57
CA GLY A 272 18.37 2.36 -8.60
C GLY A 272 18.21 1.68 -7.24
N LEU A 273 16.97 1.57 -6.76
CA LEU A 273 16.63 0.89 -5.52
C LEU A 273 17.03 -0.59 -5.51
N SER A 274 16.75 -1.33 -6.59
CA SER A 274 17.19 -2.72 -6.75
C SER A 274 18.71 -2.85 -6.67
N HIS A 275 19.47 -1.96 -7.33
CA HIS A 275 20.93 -1.96 -7.26
C HIS A 275 21.44 -1.71 -5.82
N VAL A 276 20.85 -0.76 -5.09
CA VAL A 276 21.20 -0.48 -3.68
C VAL A 276 20.89 -1.69 -2.79
N ALA A 277 19.74 -2.34 -2.96
CA ALA A 277 19.39 -3.56 -2.23
C ALA A 277 20.39 -4.71 -2.51
N MET A 278 20.98 -4.74 -3.69
CA MET A 278 22.05 -5.67 -4.06
C MET A 278 23.45 -5.24 -3.61
N GLY A 279 23.62 -4.05 -3.04
CA GLY A 279 24.92 -3.46 -2.67
C GLY A 279 25.75 -2.96 -3.85
N GLN A 280 25.12 -2.73 -5.00
CA GLN A 280 25.71 -2.15 -6.20
C GLN A 280 25.50 -0.63 -6.20
N PHE A 281 26.18 0.07 -5.29
CA PHE A 281 25.91 1.48 -5.01
C PHE A 281 26.25 2.41 -6.17
N TYR A 282 27.25 2.07 -7.00
CA TYR A 282 27.59 2.88 -8.17
C TYR A 282 26.43 2.97 -9.17
N GLU A 283 25.91 1.83 -9.60
CA GLU A 283 24.76 1.80 -10.52
C GLU A 283 23.47 2.31 -9.86
N GLY A 284 23.33 2.10 -8.54
CA GLY A 284 22.24 2.66 -7.74
C GLY A 284 22.20 4.20 -7.76
N ILE A 285 23.31 4.84 -7.37
CA ILE A 285 23.43 6.31 -7.33
C ILE A 285 23.34 6.91 -8.72
N LYS A 286 23.99 6.30 -9.71
CA LYS A 286 23.85 6.72 -11.12
C LYS A 286 22.39 6.72 -11.55
N ALA A 287 21.62 5.71 -11.14
CA ALA A 287 20.22 5.64 -11.50
C ALA A 287 19.36 6.70 -10.79
N GLN A 288 19.62 6.94 -9.50
CA GLN A 288 18.97 7.96 -8.69
C GLN A 288 19.26 9.37 -9.20
N THR A 289 20.50 9.67 -9.58
CA THR A 289 20.88 10.98 -10.15
C THR A 289 20.09 11.27 -11.42
N LYS A 290 19.78 10.26 -12.26
CA LYS A 290 18.92 10.48 -13.44
C LYS A 290 17.48 10.88 -13.07
N VAL A 291 16.91 10.33 -11.99
CA VAL A 291 15.59 10.75 -11.51
C VAL A 291 15.65 12.20 -11.01
N MET A 292 16.71 12.56 -10.27
CA MET A 292 16.91 13.91 -9.75
C MET A 292 17.10 14.97 -10.84
N LEU A 293 17.55 14.60 -12.04
CA LEU A 293 17.69 15.53 -13.15
C LEU A 293 16.34 15.91 -13.79
N ASN A 294 15.28 15.14 -13.54
CA ASN A 294 13.94 15.42 -14.04
C ASN A 294 13.16 16.27 -13.02
N ASP A 295 13.67 17.48 -12.74
CA ASP A 295 13.02 18.40 -11.80
C ASP A 295 11.59 18.77 -12.27
N PRO A 296 10.57 18.70 -11.39
CA PRO A 296 9.22 19.16 -11.72
C PRO A 296 9.21 20.64 -12.09
N LEU A 297 8.46 21.01 -13.13
CA LEU A 297 8.29 22.41 -13.51
C LEU A 297 7.58 23.21 -12.39
N PRO A 298 7.78 24.54 -12.30
CA PRO A 298 7.05 25.37 -11.34
C PRO A 298 5.53 25.17 -11.45
N GLY A 299 4.89 24.82 -10.32
CA GLY A 299 3.45 24.52 -10.26
C GLY A 299 3.08 23.07 -10.56
N GLN A 300 4.02 22.25 -11.06
CA GLN A 300 3.82 20.80 -11.21
C GLN A 300 4.04 20.09 -9.87
N LYS A 301 3.11 19.20 -9.50
CA LYS A 301 3.27 18.36 -8.31
C LYS A 301 4.37 17.33 -8.56
N ALA A 302 5.37 17.31 -7.68
CA ALA A 302 6.41 16.29 -7.69
C ALA A 302 5.81 14.88 -7.55
N SER A 303 6.33 13.94 -8.34
CA SER A 303 6.05 12.52 -8.21
C SER A 303 6.55 11.97 -6.86
N PRO A 304 5.93 10.90 -6.33
CA PRO A 304 6.40 10.23 -5.12
C PRO A 304 7.86 9.75 -5.21
N GLU A 305 8.26 9.24 -6.37
CA GLU A 305 9.61 8.74 -6.63
C GLU A 305 10.65 9.87 -6.56
N TYR A 306 10.38 11.02 -7.19
CA TYR A 306 11.20 12.22 -7.08
C TYR A 306 11.34 12.71 -5.63
N LEU A 307 10.26 12.69 -4.84
CA LEU A 307 10.33 13.08 -3.43
C LEU A 307 11.26 12.17 -2.61
N LYS A 308 11.29 10.88 -2.92
CA LYS A 308 12.07 9.88 -2.19
C LYS A 308 13.51 9.76 -2.64
N VAL A 309 13.79 10.01 -3.93
CA VAL A 309 15.09 9.66 -4.54
C VAL A 309 16.28 10.34 -3.85
N LYS A 310 16.10 11.58 -3.38
CA LYS A 310 17.16 12.32 -2.67
C LYS A 310 17.53 11.65 -1.35
N TYR A 311 16.55 11.19 -0.57
CA TYR A 311 16.81 10.42 0.64
C TYR A 311 17.50 9.10 0.33
N LEU A 312 17.02 8.38 -0.70
CA LEU A 312 17.60 7.11 -1.09
C LEU A 312 19.06 7.28 -1.55
N ARG A 313 19.41 8.35 -2.28
CA ARG A 313 20.79 8.67 -2.69
C ARG A 313 21.70 8.89 -1.50
N GLU A 314 21.31 9.77 -0.58
CA GLU A 314 22.14 10.07 0.58
C GLU A 314 22.27 8.87 1.51
N TYR A 315 21.20 8.08 1.66
CA TYR A 315 21.26 6.83 2.38
C TYR A 315 22.16 5.79 1.70
N SER A 316 22.14 5.71 0.35
CA SER A 316 23.04 4.84 -0.42
C SER A 316 24.51 5.20 -0.22
N ARG A 317 24.82 6.51 -0.19
CA ARG A 317 26.16 7.04 0.10
C ARG A 317 26.62 6.69 1.51
N TYR A 318 25.74 6.90 2.49
CA TYR A 318 26.00 6.53 3.88
C TYR A 318 26.28 5.02 4.03
N LEU A 319 25.46 4.17 3.39
CA LEU A 319 25.66 2.72 3.40
C LEU A 319 26.97 2.31 2.71
N HIS A 320 27.30 2.91 1.57
CA HIS A 320 28.58 2.64 0.88
C HIS A 320 29.78 3.00 1.75
N ALA A 321 29.77 4.16 2.41
CA ALA A 321 30.85 4.61 3.29
C ALA A 321 31.12 3.66 4.47
N HIS A 322 30.12 2.88 4.90
CA HIS A 322 30.20 1.94 6.01
C HIS A 322 30.20 0.47 5.57
N LEU A 323 30.35 0.19 4.27
CA LEU A 323 30.14 -1.14 3.71
C LEU A 323 31.04 -2.21 4.34
N ASP A 324 32.29 -1.85 4.60
CA ASP A 324 33.33 -2.72 5.18
C ASP A 324 33.59 -2.43 6.67
N THR A 325 32.86 -1.47 7.25
CA THR A 325 33.00 -1.08 8.65
C THR A 325 32.25 -2.09 9.54
N PRO A 326 32.84 -2.57 10.65
CA PRO A 326 32.13 -3.42 11.60
C PRO A 326 30.83 -2.78 12.11
N LEU A 327 29.76 -3.57 12.19
CA LEU A 327 28.40 -3.12 12.58
C LEU A 327 28.28 -2.53 14.00
N THR A 328 29.37 -2.56 14.78
CA THR A 328 29.45 -2.04 16.16
C THR A 328 30.09 -0.65 16.24
N GLU A 329 30.62 -0.14 15.14
CA GLU A 329 31.37 1.11 15.07
C GLU A 329 30.54 2.30 14.57
N TYR A 330 29.35 2.05 14.03
CA TYR A 330 28.46 3.09 13.50
C TYR A 330 27.00 2.85 13.92
N ASN A 331 26.18 3.90 13.86
CA ASN A 331 24.75 3.81 14.17
C ASN A 331 23.95 4.82 13.34
N THR A 332 23.19 4.32 12.36
CA THR A 332 22.39 5.16 11.45
C THR A 332 21.43 6.11 12.16
N ASP A 333 20.87 5.72 13.31
CA ASP A 333 19.96 6.60 14.05
C ASP A 333 20.69 7.76 14.74
N ILE A 334 22.00 7.64 14.98
CA ILE A 334 22.84 8.71 15.53
C ILE A 334 23.51 9.49 14.39
N ASP A 335 24.04 8.79 13.39
CA ASP A 335 24.88 9.36 12.36
C ASP A 335 24.09 10.21 11.35
N LEU A 336 22.83 9.85 11.06
CA LEU A 336 22.00 10.62 10.12
C LEU A 336 21.33 11.82 10.80
N PRO A 337 21.30 13.01 10.14
CA PRO A 337 20.67 14.20 10.71
C PRO A 337 19.20 13.99 11.10
N GLY A 338 18.77 14.57 12.23
CA GLY A 338 17.40 14.44 12.72
C GLY A 338 16.33 14.91 11.72
N ASN A 339 16.56 16.04 11.05
CA ASN A 339 15.62 16.56 10.05
C ASN A 339 15.52 15.66 8.81
N PHE A 340 16.64 15.05 8.40
CA PHE A 340 16.67 14.07 7.30
C PHE A 340 15.79 12.86 7.64
N LYS A 341 16.00 12.27 8.82
CA LYS A 341 15.21 11.14 9.32
C LYS A 341 13.72 11.47 9.40
N ASP A 342 13.37 12.64 9.94
CA ASP A 342 11.99 13.07 10.11
C ASP A 342 11.25 13.24 8.79
N HIS A 343 11.87 13.95 7.83
CA HIS A 343 11.24 14.21 6.54
C HIS A 343 11.14 12.94 5.71
N TRP A 344 12.16 12.08 5.75
CA TRP A 344 12.12 10.80 5.07
C TRP A 344 11.01 9.89 5.60
N ALA A 345 10.90 9.75 6.94
CA ALA A 345 9.87 8.93 7.57
C ALA A 345 8.44 9.43 7.28
N LYS A 346 8.26 10.75 7.07
CA LYS A 346 6.98 11.39 6.73
C LYS A 346 6.74 11.54 5.22
N ASN A 347 7.68 11.10 4.37
CA ASN A 347 7.64 11.28 2.91
C ASN A 347 7.45 12.75 2.49
N LEU A 348 8.12 13.67 3.17
CA LEU A 348 8.10 15.11 2.86
C LEU A 348 9.14 15.47 1.80
N PRO A 349 8.93 16.56 1.03
CA PRO A 349 9.94 17.06 0.10
C PRO A 349 11.30 17.26 0.77
N PHE A 350 12.37 16.94 0.04
CA PHE A 350 13.74 17.14 0.50
C PHE A 350 14.10 18.63 0.46
N LEU A 351 13.67 19.36 1.48
CA LEU A 351 13.88 20.81 1.66
C LEU A 351 14.54 21.04 3.02
N ILE A 352 15.77 20.56 3.16
CA ILE A 352 16.54 20.62 4.41
C ILE A 352 17.60 21.71 4.26
N GLU A 353 17.45 22.79 5.02
CA GLU A 353 18.42 23.88 5.07
C GLU A 353 19.77 23.39 5.64
N ASN A 354 20.87 23.82 5.03
CA ASN A 354 22.24 23.50 5.45
C ASN A 354 22.51 21.97 5.56
N TYR A 355 21.87 21.15 4.72
CA TYR A 355 22.15 19.72 4.68
C TYR A 355 23.54 19.46 4.10
N GLU A 356 24.40 18.82 4.90
CA GLU A 356 25.69 18.30 4.44
C GLU A 356 25.48 16.93 3.77
N GLU A 357 25.91 16.82 2.52
CA GLU A 357 25.84 15.56 1.78
C GLU A 357 26.69 14.48 2.45
N GLN A 358 26.20 13.24 2.42
CA GLN A 358 26.94 12.08 2.91
C GLN A 358 28.22 11.85 2.10
N PRO A 359 29.24 11.13 2.60
CA PRO A 359 30.45 10.88 1.82
C PRO A 359 30.14 10.30 0.43
N GLY A 360 30.76 10.85 -0.61
CA GLY A 360 30.62 10.30 -1.96
C GLY A 360 31.19 8.88 -2.07
N LEU A 361 30.92 8.20 -3.18
CA LEU A 361 31.46 6.87 -3.44
C LEU A 361 32.99 6.89 -3.42
N GLN A 362 33.57 6.15 -2.48
CA GLN A 362 35.01 6.04 -2.32
C GLN A 362 35.59 4.95 -3.24
N PRO A 363 36.60 5.24 -4.10
CA PRO A 363 37.14 4.26 -5.06
C PRO A 363 37.72 2.99 -4.42
N HIS A 364 38.17 3.06 -3.17
CA HIS A 364 38.74 1.94 -2.44
C HIS A 364 37.68 0.99 -1.86
N ILE A 365 36.43 1.45 -1.69
CA ILE A 365 35.31 0.64 -1.21
C ILE A 365 34.59 0.06 -2.42
N LYS A 366 34.78 -1.24 -2.68
CA LYS A 366 34.16 -1.92 -3.82
C LYS A 366 32.69 -2.24 -3.55
N ASP A 367 31.85 -2.21 -4.58
CA ASP A 367 30.48 -2.69 -4.49
C ASP A 367 30.41 -4.17 -4.07
N VAL A 368 29.25 -4.58 -3.57
CA VAL A 368 29.00 -5.97 -3.15
C VAL A 368 28.98 -6.89 -4.36
N LEU A 369 29.69 -8.02 -4.25
CA LEU A 369 29.72 -9.05 -5.28
C LEU A 369 28.67 -10.11 -4.98
N PHE A 370 28.15 -10.72 -6.05
CA PHE A 370 27.25 -11.86 -5.91
C PHE A 370 27.99 -13.05 -5.28
N GLN A 371 27.42 -13.61 -4.22
CA GLN A 371 27.90 -14.83 -3.58
C GLN A 371 26.95 -15.97 -3.93
N ASN A 372 27.53 -17.07 -4.43
CA ASN A 372 26.75 -18.26 -4.71
C ASN A 372 26.52 -19.06 -3.42
N PHE A 373 25.42 -19.81 -3.32
CA PHE A 373 25.12 -20.59 -2.12
C PHE A 373 26.21 -21.62 -1.81
N GLU A 374 26.78 -22.25 -2.84
CA GLU A 374 27.82 -23.28 -2.69
C GLU A 374 29.19 -22.72 -2.24
N SER A 375 29.43 -21.40 -2.32
CA SER A 375 30.70 -20.82 -1.86
C SER A 375 30.77 -20.69 -0.34
N TYR A 376 29.62 -20.73 0.36
CA TYR A 376 29.58 -20.73 1.81
C TYR A 376 30.02 -22.09 2.38
N LYS A 377 30.64 -22.06 3.57
CA LYS A 377 30.94 -23.29 4.31
C LYS A 377 29.64 -24.05 4.67
N PRO A 378 29.67 -25.38 4.83
CA PRO A 378 28.46 -26.18 5.08
C PRO A 378 27.64 -25.75 6.30
N ASP A 379 28.30 -25.30 7.36
CA ASP A 379 27.68 -24.76 8.58
C ASP A 379 26.95 -23.42 8.33
N VAL A 380 27.52 -22.56 7.50
CA VAL A 380 26.90 -21.30 7.07
C VAL A 380 25.73 -21.56 6.10
N GLN A 381 25.84 -22.55 5.22
CA GLN A 381 24.73 -22.99 4.37
C GLN A 381 23.55 -23.47 5.22
N GLU A 382 23.81 -24.25 6.26
CA GLU A 382 22.80 -24.69 7.22
C GLU A 382 22.17 -23.50 7.96
N LEU A 383 23.00 -22.55 8.42
CA LEU A 383 22.54 -21.32 9.04
C LEU A 383 21.56 -20.54 8.15
N ILE A 384 21.89 -20.39 6.86
CA ILE A 384 21.03 -19.71 5.87
C ILE A 384 19.70 -20.44 5.71
N CYS A 385 19.71 -21.77 5.58
CA CYS A 385 18.48 -22.56 5.42
C CYS A 385 17.58 -22.50 6.66
N VAL A 386 18.16 -22.54 7.86
CA VAL A 386 17.42 -22.38 9.11
C VAL A 386 16.83 -20.98 9.21
N ALA A 387 17.58 -19.95 8.84
CA ALA A 387 17.08 -18.58 8.81
C ALA A 387 15.90 -18.42 7.83
N ASP A 388 15.99 -18.94 6.62
CA ASP A 388 14.88 -18.88 5.65
C ASP A 388 13.62 -19.57 6.19
N HIS A 389 13.79 -20.73 6.84
CA HIS A 389 12.68 -21.44 7.48
C HIS A 389 12.03 -20.60 8.58
N LEU A 390 12.82 -20.11 9.56
CA LEU A 390 12.32 -19.29 10.66
C LEU A 390 11.62 -18.02 10.17
N GLY A 391 12.22 -17.35 9.19
CA GLY A 391 11.66 -16.16 8.54
C GLY A 391 10.32 -16.43 7.86
N SER A 392 10.20 -17.56 7.15
CA SER A 392 8.96 -17.94 6.47
C SER A 392 7.79 -18.18 7.43
N MET A 393 8.07 -18.57 8.68
CA MET A 393 7.03 -18.73 9.71
C MET A 393 6.41 -17.40 10.16
N MET A 394 7.09 -16.28 9.88
CA MET A 394 6.59 -14.92 10.16
C MET A 394 5.70 -14.37 9.05
N GLN A 395 5.48 -15.11 7.96
CA GLN A 395 4.62 -14.69 6.87
C GLN A 395 3.15 -14.68 7.32
N TYR A 396 2.48 -13.53 7.16
CA TYR A 396 1.04 -13.46 7.26
C TYR A 396 0.40 -14.20 6.06
N GLU A 397 -0.35 -15.26 6.34
CA GLU A 397 -1.11 -16.03 5.36
C GLU A 397 -2.53 -15.44 5.20
N THR A 398 -2.61 -14.12 5.02
CA THR A 398 -3.85 -13.34 4.84
C THR A 398 -3.74 -12.45 3.60
N PRO A 399 -4.88 -12.08 2.98
CA PRO A 399 -4.88 -11.16 1.85
C PRO A 399 -4.14 -9.84 2.14
N GLY A 400 -3.41 -9.31 1.16
CA GLY A 400 -2.69 -8.04 1.31
C GLY A 400 -1.21 -8.14 1.66
N PHE A 401 -0.71 -9.36 1.93
CA PHE A 401 0.69 -9.61 2.30
C PHE A 401 1.40 -10.50 1.28
N LEU A 402 2.16 -9.88 0.38
CA LEU A 402 3.01 -10.60 -0.58
C LEU A 402 4.22 -11.21 0.15
N PRO A 403 4.56 -12.49 -0.07
CA PRO A 403 5.75 -13.09 0.52
C PRO A 403 7.01 -12.42 -0.01
N ASN A 404 7.96 -12.12 0.89
CA ASN A 404 9.23 -11.50 0.56
C ASN A 404 10.39 -12.35 1.10
N LYS A 405 11.06 -13.08 0.19
CA LYS A 405 12.14 -14.01 0.54
C LYS A 405 13.31 -13.31 1.23
N ARG A 406 13.65 -12.10 0.79
CA ARG A 406 14.75 -11.30 1.34
C ARG A 406 14.45 -10.84 2.77
N ILE A 407 13.23 -10.40 3.04
CA ILE A 407 12.79 -10.05 4.40
C ILE A 407 12.70 -11.31 5.28
N HIS A 408 12.19 -12.43 4.77
CA HIS A 408 12.15 -13.69 5.52
C HIS A 408 13.56 -14.07 5.99
N ARG A 409 14.54 -14.12 5.08
CA ARG A 409 15.93 -14.41 5.47
C ARG A 409 16.47 -13.45 6.52
N ALA A 410 16.28 -12.14 6.30
CA ALA A 410 16.73 -11.11 7.23
C ALA A 410 16.16 -11.32 8.64
N MET A 411 14.87 -11.63 8.74
CA MET A 411 14.19 -11.80 10.02
C MET A 411 14.52 -13.14 10.68
N GLY A 412 14.77 -14.18 9.90
CA GLY A 412 15.31 -15.44 10.42
C GLY A 412 16.72 -15.30 10.99
N LEU A 413 17.61 -14.60 10.27
CA LEU A 413 18.96 -14.28 10.76
C LEU A 413 18.89 -13.42 12.02
N ALA A 414 18.01 -12.42 12.05
CA ALA A 414 17.75 -11.62 13.24
C ALA A 414 17.28 -12.47 14.43
N THR A 415 16.35 -13.41 14.21
CA THR A 415 15.87 -14.32 15.26
C THR A 415 17.01 -15.16 15.84
N LEU A 416 17.87 -15.72 15.01
CA LEU A 416 19.03 -16.50 15.44
C LEU A 416 20.06 -15.64 16.17
N GLU A 417 20.32 -14.43 15.69
CA GLU A 417 21.25 -13.50 16.35
C GLU A 417 20.71 -13.02 17.70
N VAL A 418 19.41 -12.72 17.81
CA VAL A 418 18.75 -12.40 19.08
C VAL A 418 18.85 -13.58 20.04
N MET A 419 18.59 -14.81 19.59
CA MET A 419 18.76 -16.02 20.40
C MET A 419 20.18 -16.09 20.97
N GLN A 420 21.20 -15.99 20.12
CA GLN A 420 22.61 -16.06 20.51
C GLN A 420 23.02 -14.89 21.43
N ALA A 421 22.50 -13.69 21.23
CA ALA A 421 22.78 -12.52 22.06
C ALA A 421 22.14 -12.62 23.46
N VAL A 422 20.89 -13.11 23.54
CA VAL A 422 20.17 -13.30 24.81
C VAL A 422 20.83 -14.42 25.63
N GLN A 423 21.18 -15.55 25.01
CA GLN A 423 21.91 -16.64 25.69
C GLN A 423 23.25 -16.17 26.27
N ARG A 424 24.04 -15.42 25.49
CA ARG A 424 25.30 -14.81 25.97
C ARG A 424 25.07 -13.88 27.17
N THR A 425 24.01 -13.07 27.12
CA THR A 425 23.66 -12.13 28.20
C THR A 425 23.27 -12.84 29.48
N TRP A 426 22.46 -13.91 29.38
CA TRP A 426 22.09 -14.74 30.53
C TRP A 426 23.27 -15.56 31.08
N ALA A 427 24.28 -15.86 30.26
CA ALA A 427 25.54 -16.45 30.71
C ALA A 427 26.52 -15.42 31.33
N ASN A 428 26.05 -14.21 31.69
CA ASN A 428 26.83 -13.09 32.23
C ASN A 428 27.92 -12.52 31.30
N SER A 429 27.83 -12.75 29.99
CA SER A 429 28.73 -12.10 29.03
C SER A 429 28.35 -10.63 28.83
N LYS A 430 29.35 -9.75 28.78
CA LYS A 430 29.16 -8.33 28.44
C LYS A 430 29.20 -8.16 26.92
N VAL A 431 28.43 -7.21 26.40
CA VAL A 431 28.40 -6.86 24.98
C VAL A 431 29.19 -5.57 24.77
N ARG A 432 29.94 -5.48 23.67
CA ARG A 432 30.64 -4.26 23.26
C ARG A 432 29.76 -3.46 22.31
N MET A 433 29.37 -2.25 22.70
CA MET A 433 28.56 -1.34 21.88
C MET A 433 29.11 0.07 21.97
N ASN A 434 29.30 0.72 20.82
CA ASN A 434 29.86 2.08 20.71
C ASN A 434 31.16 2.23 21.52
N GLY A 435 32.05 1.24 21.42
CA GLY A 435 33.33 1.21 22.14
C GLY A 435 33.26 0.90 23.64
N LYS A 436 32.07 0.74 24.24
CA LYS A 436 31.89 0.43 25.67
C LYS A 436 31.42 -1.00 25.90
N THR A 437 32.00 -1.67 26.88
CA THR A 437 31.62 -3.04 27.28
C THR A 437 30.63 -2.99 28.45
N ARG A 438 29.36 -3.29 28.18
CA ARG A 438 28.26 -3.24 29.18
C ARG A 438 27.31 -4.43 29.05
N LEU A 439 26.41 -4.61 30.02
CA LEU A 439 25.30 -5.54 29.86
C LEU A 439 24.35 -5.05 28.77
N MET A 440 23.84 -5.99 27.97
CA MET A 440 22.84 -5.74 26.95
C MET A 440 21.56 -5.19 27.59
N GLN A 441 21.03 -4.09 27.07
CA GLN A 441 19.70 -3.56 27.39
C GLN A 441 18.67 -4.10 26.39
N TRP A 442 17.38 -3.93 26.69
CA TRP A 442 16.32 -4.34 25.77
C TRP A 442 16.49 -3.68 24.39
N ARG A 443 16.87 -2.40 24.32
CA ARG A 443 17.02 -1.70 23.04
C ARG A 443 18.05 -2.38 22.14
N ASP A 444 19.17 -2.83 22.73
CA ASP A 444 20.21 -3.53 21.99
C ASP A 444 19.71 -4.86 21.40
N MET A 445 18.82 -5.55 22.13
CA MET A 445 18.16 -6.78 21.65
C MET A 445 17.25 -6.50 20.44
N PHE A 446 16.47 -5.42 20.46
CA PHE A 446 15.64 -5.03 19.31
C PHE A 446 16.46 -4.47 18.16
N ASP A 447 17.56 -3.77 18.45
CA ASP A 447 18.46 -3.18 17.45
C ASP A 447 19.07 -4.24 16.52
N ILE A 448 19.30 -5.46 17.02
CA ILE A 448 19.72 -6.59 16.19
C ILE A 448 18.71 -6.79 15.04
N ALA A 449 17.43 -6.92 15.36
CA ALA A 449 16.38 -7.12 14.36
C ALA A 449 16.13 -5.86 13.51
N VAL A 450 16.26 -4.66 14.08
CA VAL A 450 16.18 -3.38 13.35
C VAL A 450 17.23 -3.31 12.25
N LYS A 451 18.48 -3.68 12.54
CA LYS A 451 19.59 -3.66 11.56
C LYS A 451 19.30 -4.54 10.35
N TRP A 452 18.92 -5.79 10.58
CA TRP A 452 18.52 -6.70 9.51
C TRP A 452 17.33 -6.17 8.71
N ARG A 453 16.29 -5.66 9.38
CA ARG A 453 15.09 -5.15 8.70
C ARG A 453 15.38 -3.93 7.84
N ARG A 454 16.25 -3.04 8.33
CA ARG A 454 16.65 -1.79 7.66
C ARG A 454 17.42 -2.06 6.36
N ILE A 455 18.29 -3.07 6.35
CA ILE A 455 19.07 -3.44 5.15
C ILE A 455 18.23 -4.30 4.19
N ALA A 456 17.22 -5.03 4.69
CA ALA A 456 16.32 -5.88 3.92
C ALA A 456 15.41 -5.13 2.92
N ASP A 457 15.16 -3.84 3.13
CA ASP A 457 14.44 -2.98 2.17
C ASP A 457 14.89 -1.52 2.33
N PRO A 458 15.90 -1.05 1.56
CA PRO A 458 16.47 0.28 1.73
C PRO A 458 15.53 1.43 1.34
N ASP A 459 14.37 1.15 0.72
CA ASP A 459 13.34 2.15 0.43
C ASP A 459 12.62 2.62 1.71
N GLN A 460 12.55 1.74 2.72
CA GLN A 460 11.76 1.98 3.92
C GLN A 460 12.65 2.48 5.07
N PRO A 461 12.44 3.72 5.56
CA PRO A 461 13.13 4.19 6.76
C PRO A 461 12.58 3.44 7.97
N VAL A 462 13.37 2.51 8.50
CA VAL A 462 13.13 1.85 9.80
C VAL A 462 13.98 2.61 10.81
N LEU A 463 13.37 3.54 11.55
CA LEU A 463 14.06 4.49 12.43
C LEU A 463 13.36 4.56 13.79
N TRP A 464 14.14 4.76 14.85
CA TRP A 464 13.61 4.97 16.20
C TRP A 464 12.94 6.34 16.31
N LEU A 465 11.64 6.34 16.62
CA LEU A 465 10.85 7.57 16.67
C LEU A 465 11.27 8.49 17.83
N ASP A 466 11.72 7.90 18.94
CA ASP A 466 12.22 8.64 20.11
C ASP A 466 13.57 9.34 19.86
N GLN A 467 14.22 9.04 18.73
CA GLN A 467 15.46 9.68 18.29
C GLN A 467 15.22 10.71 17.16
N MET A 468 13.97 11.11 16.95
CA MET A 468 13.58 12.19 16.05
C MET A 468 13.72 13.57 16.73
N PRO A 469 13.77 14.68 15.96
CA PRO A 469 13.82 16.03 16.54
C PRO A 469 12.68 16.29 17.54
N ALA A 470 12.96 17.06 18.61
CA ALA A 470 11.99 17.34 19.68
C ALA A 470 10.65 17.91 19.16
N ARG A 471 10.68 18.74 18.11
CA ARG A 471 9.47 19.29 17.46
C ARG A 471 8.56 18.20 16.89
N SER A 472 9.13 17.09 16.42
CA SER A 472 8.36 15.96 15.89
C SER A 472 7.74 15.14 17.00
N LEU A 473 8.46 14.94 18.10
CA LEU A 473 7.94 14.26 19.29
C LEU A 473 6.83 15.07 19.97
N SER A 474 6.99 16.39 20.09
CA SER A 474 6.00 17.26 20.72
C SER A 474 4.70 17.39 19.93
N ARG A 475 4.77 17.28 18.60
CA ARG A 475 3.58 17.22 17.72
C ARG A 475 2.94 15.84 17.66
N GLY A 476 3.61 14.81 18.18
CA GLY A 476 3.26 13.41 18.00
C GLY A 476 3.72 12.91 16.63
N PHE A 477 4.63 11.93 16.61
CA PHE A 477 4.81 11.11 15.41
C PHE A 477 3.69 10.07 15.41
N ASN A 478 2.69 10.26 14.55
CA ASN A 478 1.50 9.43 14.57
C ASN A 478 1.59 8.37 13.48
N ASN A 479 1.74 7.11 13.88
CA ASN A 479 1.58 6.00 12.96
C ASN A 479 0.09 5.81 12.67
N HIS A 480 -0.35 6.24 11.50
CA HIS A 480 -1.75 6.20 11.05
C HIS A 480 -2.01 4.97 10.19
N ILE A 481 -2.92 4.12 10.66
CA ILE A 481 -3.42 2.98 9.91
C ILE A 481 -4.85 3.31 9.48
N ASN A 482 -5.04 3.62 8.21
CA ASN A 482 -6.37 3.77 7.63
C ASN A 482 -6.95 2.37 7.36
N LEU A 483 -8.04 2.05 8.05
CA LEU A 483 -8.82 0.84 7.83
C LEU A 483 -9.84 1.09 6.71
N ILE A 484 -10.50 2.25 6.72
CA ILE A 484 -11.34 2.77 5.63
C ILE A 484 -10.98 4.25 5.41
N ARG A 485 -10.83 4.67 4.15
CA ARG A 485 -10.67 6.07 3.77
C ARG A 485 -11.52 6.38 2.54
N GLY A 486 -12.55 7.20 2.74
CA GLY A 486 -13.57 7.42 1.72
C GLY A 486 -14.29 6.12 1.40
N GLN A 487 -14.16 5.67 0.16
CA GLN A 487 -14.71 4.42 -0.34
C GLN A 487 -13.67 3.28 -0.34
N VAL A 488 -12.42 3.56 0.05
CA VAL A 488 -11.30 2.63 -0.03
C VAL A 488 -11.17 1.84 1.26
N ILE A 489 -11.26 0.51 1.16
CA ILE A 489 -11.10 -0.41 2.27
C ILE A 489 -9.69 -1.00 2.24
N ASN A 490 -9.01 -0.98 3.38
CA ASN A 490 -7.70 -1.58 3.50
C ASN A 490 -7.80 -3.11 3.65
N MET A 491 -7.54 -3.81 2.55
CA MET A 491 -7.58 -5.27 2.44
C MET A 491 -6.81 -6.00 3.55
N ARG A 492 -5.64 -5.48 3.98
CA ARG A 492 -4.80 -6.13 4.99
C ARG A 492 -5.50 -6.31 6.34
N TYR A 493 -6.48 -5.46 6.62
CA TYR A 493 -7.23 -5.47 7.87
C TYR A 493 -8.69 -5.89 7.69
N LEU A 494 -9.12 -6.23 6.46
CA LEU A 494 -10.50 -6.58 6.14
C LEU A 494 -10.98 -7.78 6.96
N GLU A 495 -10.16 -8.81 7.09
CA GLU A 495 -10.49 -10.00 7.89
C GLU A 495 -10.45 -9.75 9.40
N TYR A 496 -9.87 -8.62 9.81
CA TYR A 496 -9.85 -8.14 11.20
C TYR A 496 -11.04 -7.26 11.54
N PHE A 497 -11.76 -6.79 10.53
CA PHE A 497 -12.73 -5.72 10.67
C PHE A 497 -13.83 -6.04 11.67
N GLU A 498 -14.35 -7.27 11.67
CA GLU A 498 -15.34 -7.74 12.65
C GLU A 498 -14.83 -7.65 14.10
N LYS A 499 -13.58 -8.07 14.35
CA LYS A 499 -12.98 -8.02 15.69
C LYS A 499 -12.76 -6.57 16.12
N ILE A 500 -12.29 -5.72 15.22
CA ILE A 500 -12.11 -4.29 15.50
C ILE A 500 -13.47 -3.62 15.72
N LEU A 501 -14.47 -3.95 14.92
CA LEU A 501 -15.84 -3.44 15.05
C LEU A 501 -16.45 -3.84 16.39
N HIS A 502 -16.32 -5.11 16.78
CA HIS A 502 -16.76 -5.58 18.10
C HIS A 502 -16.03 -4.86 19.24
N PHE A 503 -14.70 -4.75 19.16
CA PHE A 503 -13.90 -4.00 20.13
C PHE A 503 -14.36 -2.54 20.24
N ILE A 504 -14.68 -1.89 19.12
CA ILE A 504 -15.20 -0.53 19.09
C ILE A 504 -16.56 -0.43 19.77
N LYS A 505 -17.49 -1.34 19.47
CA LYS A 505 -18.79 -1.39 20.15
C LYS A 505 -18.61 -1.47 21.66
N ASP A 506 -17.71 -2.34 22.13
CA ASP A 506 -17.39 -2.46 23.55
C ASP A 506 -16.80 -1.16 24.12
N ARG A 507 -15.89 -0.50 23.40
CA ARG A 507 -15.33 0.80 23.83
C ARG A 507 -16.37 1.92 23.86
N ILE A 508 -17.31 1.96 22.91
CA ILE A 508 -18.45 2.90 22.92
C ILE A 508 -19.29 2.66 24.18
N LEU A 509 -19.60 1.40 24.50
CA LEU A 509 -20.36 1.07 25.72
C LEU A 509 -19.63 1.51 26.99
N VAL A 510 -18.32 1.29 27.09
CA VAL A 510 -17.52 1.76 28.23
C VAL A 510 -17.56 3.28 28.34
N TYR A 511 -17.38 4.00 27.22
CA TYR A 511 -17.44 5.46 27.19
C TYR A 511 -18.82 6.00 27.64
N HIS A 512 -19.91 5.44 27.13
CA HIS A 512 -21.27 5.84 27.52
C HIS A 512 -21.58 5.45 28.97
N GLY A 513 -21.09 4.31 29.45
CA GLY A 513 -21.24 3.92 30.85
C GLY A 513 -20.61 4.93 31.81
N ALA A 514 -19.45 5.49 31.44
CA ALA A 514 -18.76 6.51 32.24
C ALA A 514 -19.40 7.91 32.15
N ASN A 515 -19.85 8.32 30.96
CA ASN A 515 -20.23 9.72 30.69
C ASN A 515 -21.74 9.97 30.57
N ASN A 516 -22.55 8.96 30.21
CA ASN A 516 -24.01 9.07 30.07
C ASN A 516 -24.71 7.74 30.39
N PRO A 517 -24.76 7.33 31.67
CA PRO A 517 -25.30 6.04 32.08
C PRO A 517 -26.80 5.86 31.78
N LYS A 518 -27.57 6.96 31.68
CA LYS A 518 -29.01 6.91 31.37
C LYS A 518 -29.30 6.50 29.92
N GLY A 519 -28.45 6.90 28.98
CA GLY A 519 -28.57 6.54 27.55
C GLY A 519 -27.91 5.20 27.18
N LEU A 520 -27.30 4.49 28.13
CA LEU A 520 -26.52 3.28 27.85
C LEU A 520 -27.35 2.15 27.24
N LEU A 521 -28.62 2.01 27.65
CA LEU A 521 -29.52 0.97 27.13
C LEU A 521 -29.86 1.22 25.66
N GLU A 522 -30.23 2.45 25.31
CA GLU A 522 -30.52 2.85 23.93
C GLU A 522 -29.30 2.66 23.02
N VAL A 523 -28.11 3.03 23.49
CA VAL A 523 -26.86 2.84 22.76
C VAL A 523 -26.56 1.35 22.57
N ARG A 524 -26.80 0.52 23.59
CA ARG A 524 -26.63 -0.94 23.48
C ARG A 524 -27.54 -1.52 22.40
N GLU A 525 -28.82 -1.19 22.41
CA GLU A 525 -29.79 -1.64 21.41
C GLU A 525 -29.43 -1.14 19.99
N ALA A 526 -28.91 0.08 19.87
CA ALA A 526 -28.45 0.62 18.59
C ALA A 526 -27.21 -0.13 18.07
N LEU A 527 -26.23 -0.44 18.93
CA LEU A 527 -25.01 -1.16 18.56
C LEU A 527 -25.26 -2.63 18.17
N GLU A 528 -26.34 -3.24 18.65
CA GLU A 528 -26.78 -4.58 18.21
C GLU A 528 -27.16 -4.61 16.72
N LYS A 529 -27.66 -3.49 16.18
CA LYS A 529 -28.07 -3.34 14.78
C LYS A 529 -26.93 -2.94 13.83
N VAL A 530 -25.74 -2.71 14.36
CA VAL A 530 -24.56 -2.30 13.57
C VAL A 530 -23.92 -3.54 12.93
N HIS A 531 -23.79 -3.55 11.61
CA HIS A 531 -23.14 -4.64 10.88
C HIS A 531 -21.92 -4.17 10.10
N LYS A 532 -21.81 -2.86 9.85
CA LYS A 532 -20.67 -2.22 9.18
C LYS A 532 -20.34 -0.89 9.86
N VAL A 533 -19.17 -0.30 9.58
CA VAL A 533 -18.72 0.92 10.28
C VAL A 533 -19.57 2.12 9.92
N GLU A 534 -20.15 2.15 8.72
CA GLU A 534 -21.14 3.14 8.27
C GLU A 534 -22.32 3.23 9.26
N ASP A 535 -22.75 2.09 9.81
CA ASP A 535 -23.89 2.03 10.74
C ASP A 535 -23.56 2.64 12.11
N LEU A 536 -22.26 2.82 12.43
CA LEU A 536 -21.85 3.50 13.66
C LEU A 536 -22.03 5.02 13.56
N LEU A 537 -21.94 5.61 12.38
CA LEU A 537 -21.96 7.07 12.21
C LEU A 537 -23.22 7.74 12.78
N PRO A 538 -24.46 7.24 12.55
CA PRO A 538 -25.65 7.83 13.14
C PRO A 538 -25.67 7.76 14.67
N ILE A 539 -25.07 6.71 15.25
CA ILE A 539 -24.98 6.50 16.71
C ILE A 539 -23.94 7.46 17.32
N MET A 540 -22.91 7.81 16.53
CA MET A 540 -21.71 8.54 16.96
C MET A 540 -21.74 10.06 16.80
N LYS A 541 -22.86 10.70 16.43
CA LYS A 541 -22.97 12.15 16.12
C LYS A 541 -22.69 13.14 17.27
N PHE A 542 -21.95 12.77 18.32
CA PHE A 542 -21.80 13.55 19.54
C PHE A 542 -20.36 13.95 19.86
N ASN A 543 -19.87 15.01 19.20
CA ASN A 543 -18.98 16.00 19.80
C ASN A 543 -19.01 17.30 18.97
N SER A 544 -19.42 18.44 19.54
CA SER A 544 -19.55 19.72 18.80
C SER A 544 -18.20 20.32 18.36
N LYS A 545 -17.07 19.72 18.75
CA LYS A 545 -15.72 20.16 18.37
C LYS A 545 -15.14 19.43 17.14
N THR A 546 -15.68 18.26 16.79
CA THR A 546 -15.24 17.47 15.62
C THR A 546 -16.45 17.26 14.72
N ARG A 547 -16.41 17.74 13.47
CA ARG A 547 -17.46 17.47 12.48
C ARG A 547 -17.73 15.94 12.44
N ASP A 548 -18.98 15.56 12.66
CA ASP A 548 -19.58 14.23 12.43
C ASP A 548 -18.67 13.00 12.68
N GLY A 549 -18.26 12.73 13.93
CA GLY A 549 -17.47 11.53 14.26
C GLY A 549 -17.19 11.23 15.74
N PHE A 550 -16.43 10.16 15.98
CA PHE A 550 -16.05 9.58 17.27
C PHE A 550 -14.55 9.30 17.33
N THR A 551 -13.93 9.69 18.45
CA THR A 551 -12.53 9.41 18.75
C THR A 551 -12.42 8.82 20.16
N VAL A 552 -11.79 7.65 20.30
CA VAL A 552 -11.54 7.03 21.61
C VAL A 552 -10.11 6.51 21.72
N ASN A 553 -9.49 6.81 22.86
CA ASN A 553 -8.19 6.29 23.24
C ASN A 553 -8.36 5.00 24.04
N THR A 554 -7.58 3.98 23.70
CA THR A 554 -7.49 2.76 24.50
C THR A 554 -6.56 2.96 25.70
N LYS A 555 -6.71 2.10 26.71
CA LYS A 555 -5.90 2.10 27.93
C LYS A 555 -5.12 0.79 28.02
N VAL A 556 -3.87 0.90 28.43
CA VAL A 556 -2.93 -0.21 28.58
C VAL A 556 -2.54 -0.30 30.06
N PRO A 557 -2.95 -1.35 30.79
CA PRO A 557 -2.60 -1.51 32.20
C PRO A 557 -1.09 -1.59 32.40
N SER A 558 -0.59 -0.99 33.47
CA SER A 558 0.81 -1.07 33.90
C SER A 558 1.06 -2.35 34.70
N LEU A 559 2.15 -3.07 34.38
CA LEU A 559 2.63 -4.20 35.16
C LEU A 559 3.59 -3.75 36.28
N LYS A 560 4.33 -2.67 36.05
CA LYS A 560 5.26 -2.10 37.02
C LYS A 560 4.55 -1.33 38.15
N ASP A 561 3.58 -0.49 37.80
CA ASP A 561 2.86 0.39 38.73
C ASP A 561 1.40 -0.07 38.85
N GLN A 562 1.10 -0.89 39.86
CA GLN A 562 -0.26 -1.42 40.06
C GLN A 562 -1.33 -0.31 40.10
N GLY A 563 -2.40 -0.50 39.32
CA GLY A 563 -3.52 0.44 39.23
C GLY A 563 -3.29 1.64 38.30
N LYS A 564 -2.10 1.79 37.70
CA LYS A 564 -1.87 2.76 36.63
C LYS A 564 -2.22 2.19 35.26
N GLU A 565 -2.67 3.06 34.37
CA GLU A 565 -2.92 2.77 32.97
C GLU A 565 -2.26 3.83 32.09
N TYR A 566 -1.72 3.40 30.95
CA TYR A 566 -1.13 4.28 29.94
C TYR A 566 -2.04 4.41 28.73
N ASP A 567 -1.86 5.48 27.95
CA ASP A 567 -2.55 5.62 26.68
C ASP A 567 -2.03 4.59 25.66
N GLY A 568 -2.95 3.82 25.10
CA GLY A 568 -2.71 2.86 24.03
C GLY A 568 -2.75 3.53 22.66
N PHE A 569 -3.67 3.07 21.81
CA PHE A 569 -3.92 3.63 20.49
C PHE A 569 -5.25 4.38 20.45
N THR A 570 -5.37 5.28 19.51
CA THR A 570 -6.56 6.08 19.26
C THR A 570 -7.31 5.48 18.08
N ILE A 571 -8.62 5.31 18.25
CA ILE A 571 -9.53 4.94 17.17
C ILE A 571 -10.30 6.18 16.77
N THR A 572 -10.28 6.50 15.49
CA THR A 572 -11.02 7.63 14.91
C THR A 572 -11.96 7.12 13.84
N ILE A 573 -13.25 7.42 13.98
CA ILE A 573 -14.29 7.20 12.96
C ILE A 573 -14.96 8.55 12.69
N THR A 574 -14.82 9.07 11.47
CA THR A 574 -15.52 10.30 11.04
C THR A 574 -16.20 10.06 9.70
N GLY A 575 -17.34 10.71 9.49
CA GLY A 575 -18.02 10.74 8.19
C GLY A 575 -18.03 12.16 7.61
N ASP A 576 -18.15 12.28 6.29
CA ASP A 576 -18.54 13.53 5.66
C ASP A 576 -19.99 13.50 5.14
N LYS A 577 -20.47 14.65 4.67
CA LYS A 577 -21.84 14.82 4.15
C LYS A 577 -22.11 14.05 2.84
N VAL A 578 -21.05 13.57 2.18
CA VAL A 578 -21.10 12.85 0.90
C VAL A 578 -21.08 11.32 1.15
N GLY A 579 -21.00 10.90 2.42
CA GLY A 579 -20.97 9.49 2.81
C GLY A 579 -19.58 8.87 2.82
N ASN A 580 -18.51 9.66 2.66
CA ASN A 580 -17.15 9.17 2.84
C ASN A 580 -16.85 8.93 4.31
N ILE A 581 -16.13 7.84 4.58
CA ILE A 581 -15.76 7.46 5.95
C ILE A 581 -14.25 7.48 6.10
N LEU A 582 -13.77 8.09 7.18
CA LEU A 582 -12.44 7.85 7.69
C LEU A 582 -12.56 6.98 8.92
N PHE A 583 -12.07 5.75 8.82
CA PHE A 583 -11.88 4.86 9.94
C PHE A 583 -10.41 4.53 10.06
N SER A 584 -9.79 4.98 11.14
CA SER A 584 -8.35 4.86 11.34
C SER A 584 -8.00 4.48 12.78
N VAL A 585 -6.85 3.84 12.89
CA VAL A 585 -6.17 3.53 14.15
C VAL A 585 -4.85 4.30 14.15
N GLU A 586 -4.63 5.09 15.19
CA GLU A 586 -3.45 5.93 15.33
C GLU A 586 -2.70 5.54 16.62
N THR A 587 -1.39 5.41 16.52
CA THR A 587 -0.52 5.34 17.72
C THR A 587 0.30 6.61 17.77
N GLN A 588 0.07 7.41 18.82
CA GLN A 588 0.79 8.66 19.03
C GLN A 588 2.11 8.37 19.74
N THR A 589 3.20 8.94 19.22
CA THR A 589 4.51 8.88 19.86
C THR A 589 4.87 10.24 20.42
N THR A 590 4.45 10.50 21.67
CA THR A 590 4.84 11.69 22.44
C THR A 590 5.99 11.33 23.38
N GLU A 591 6.74 12.34 23.84
CA GLU A 591 7.87 12.14 24.75
C GLU A 591 7.44 11.48 26.06
N GLU A 592 6.38 12.01 26.71
CA GLU A 592 5.85 11.47 27.97
C GLU A 592 5.40 10.01 27.83
N ARG A 593 4.59 9.70 26.80
CA ARG A 593 4.12 8.34 26.54
C ARG A 593 5.30 7.39 26.31
N THR A 594 6.27 7.82 25.51
CA THR A 594 7.46 7.01 25.22
C THR A 594 8.24 6.68 26.49
N GLN A 595 8.44 7.65 27.38
CA GLN A 595 9.13 7.44 28.66
C GLN A 595 8.39 6.45 29.56
N LEU A 596 7.05 6.52 29.63
CA LEU A 596 6.24 5.58 30.42
C LEU A 596 6.40 4.14 29.92
N TYR A 597 6.30 3.91 28.61
CA TYR A 597 6.48 2.59 28.02
C TYR A 597 7.92 2.09 28.12
N HIS A 598 8.92 2.95 27.97
CA HIS A 598 10.32 2.57 28.22
C HIS A 598 10.53 2.11 29.65
N ALA A 599 9.95 2.81 30.62
CA ALA A 599 10.08 2.46 32.03
C ALA A 599 9.46 1.08 32.36
N GLU A 600 8.40 0.69 31.66
CA GLU A 600 7.83 -0.68 31.72
C GLU A 600 8.74 -1.72 31.09
N ILE A 601 9.15 -1.49 29.85
CA ILE A 601 10.00 -2.42 29.10
C ILE A 601 11.33 -2.63 29.84
N ASP A 602 11.90 -1.58 30.43
CA ASP A 602 13.10 -1.65 31.27
C ASP A 602 12.89 -2.54 32.51
N ALA A 603 11.75 -2.42 33.19
CA ALA A 603 11.45 -3.24 34.36
C ALA A 603 11.29 -4.72 33.97
N LEU A 604 10.49 -5.00 32.95
CA LEU A 604 10.28 -6.35 32.43
C LEU A 604 11.57 -6.98 31.92
N TYR A 605 12.44 -6.21 31.27
CA TYR A 605 13.71 -6.70 30.77
C TYR A 605 14.70 -7.04 31.90
N LYS A 606 14.70 -6.26 32.99
CA LYS A 606 15.50 -6.58 34.18
C LYS A 606 15.05 -7.90 34.80
N ASP A 607 13.74 -8.10 34.96
CA ASP A 607 13.17 -9.34 35.49
C ASP A 607 13.44 -10.53 34.57
N LEU A 608 13.28 -10.33 33.25
CA LEU A 608 13.60 -11.33 32.22
C LEU A 608 15.07 -11.75 32.30
N THR A 609 15.97 -10.79 32.45
CA THR A 609 17.41 -11.06 32.55
C THR A 609 17.76 -11.79 33.84
N ALA A 610 17.15 -11.42 34.97
CA ALA A 610 17.36 -12.10 36.25
C ALA A 610 16.88 -13.55 36.20
N LYS A 611 15.66 -13.80 35.70
CA LYS A 611 15.11 -15.15 35.54
C LYS A 611 15.84 -15.98 34.49
N GLY A 612 16.23 -15.37 33.38
CA GLY A 612 17.03 -16.04 32.35
C GLY A 612 18.37 -16.55 32.85
N LYS A 613 19.05 -15.78 33.72
CA LYS A 613 20.27 -16.22 34.42
C LYS A 613 20.02 -17.44 35.31
N ILE A 614 18.92 -17.43 36.06
CA ILE A 614 18.52 -18.57 36.90
C ILE A 614 18.23 -19.78 36.02
N LEU A 615 17.49 -19.62 34.92
CA LEU A 615 17.14 -20.70 33.99
C LEU A 615 18.36 -21.39 33.37
N ILE A 616 19.45 -20.66 33.11
CA ILE A 616 20.71 -21.27 32.63
C ILE A 616 21.36 -22.13 33.73
N LEU A 617 21.14 -21.81 34.99
CA LEU A 617 21.71 -22.51 36.15
C LEU A 617 20.81 -23.65 36.67
N SER A 618 19.49 -23.54 36.54
CA SER A 618 18.49 -24.52 36.97
C SER A 618 17.52 -24.87 35.83
N ALA A 619 17.47 -26.15 35.44
CA ALA A 619 16.62 -26.64 34.35
C ALA A 619 15.17 -26.96 34.79
N GLU A 620 14.60 -26.16 35.69
CA GLU A 620 13.23 -26.40 36.20
C GLU A 620 12.16 -25.92 35.22
N LEU A 621 11.10 -26.73 35.05
CA LEU A 621 10.02 -26.45 34.08
C LEU A 621 9.27 -25.14 34.36
N GLY A 622 9.11 -24.77 35.64
CA GLY A 622 8.38 -23.56 36.05
C GLY A 622 9.09 -22.25 35.69
N GLU A 623 10.43 -22.26 35.66
CA GLU A 623 11.21 -21.08 35.29
C GLU A 623 11.10 -20.78 33.78
N VAL A 624 10.96 -21.82 32.94
CA VAL A 624 10.78 -21.65 31.49
C VAL A 624 9.48 -20.91 31.18
N ASP A 625 8.37 -21.29 31.83
CA ASP A 625 7.07 -20.66 31.59
C ASP A 625 7.04 -19.20 32.06
N ALA A 626 7.67 -18.90 33.19
CA ALA A 626 7.81 -17.53 33.69
C ALA A 626 8.62 -16.65 32.71
N VAL A 627 9.75 -17.15 32.22
CA VAL A 627 10.57 -16.46 31.21
C VAL A 627 9.77 -16.21 29.92
N CYS A 628 9.03 -17.22 29.44
CA CYS A 628 8.21 -17.08 28.24
C CYS A 628 7.08 -16.04 28.40
N ASN A 629 6.47 -15.92 29.60
CA ASN A 629 5.49 -14.88 29.88
C ASN A 629 6.12 -13.48 29.91
N LEU A 630 7.31 -13.33 30.51
CA LEU A 630 8.02 -12.06 30.51
C LEU A 630 8.39 -11.59 29.10
N ILE A 631 8.80 -12.50 28.22
CA ILE A 631 9.09 -12.20 26.80
C ILE A 631 7.84 -11.65 26.10
N LEU A 632 6.69 -12.32 26.26
CA LEU A 632 5.43 -11.90 25.63
C LEU A 632 4.91 -10.59 26.22
N SER A 633 5.03 -10.38 27.53
CA SER A 633 4.68 -9.11 28.18
C SER A 633 5.55 -7.95 27.71
N LEU A 634 6.87 -8.17 27.59
CA LEU A 634 7.78 -7.15 27.08
C LEU A 634 7.37 -6.70 25.68
N VAL A 635 7.06 -7.66 24.81
CA VAL A 635 6.70 -7.38 23.42
C VAL A 635 5.27 -6.83 23.29
N TYR A 636 4.36 -7.15 24.20
CA TYR A 636 3.05 -6.50 24.31
C TYR A 636 3.18 -4.98 24.46
N TYR A 637 4.08 -4.49 25.32
CA TYR A 637 4.34 -3.06 25.46
C TYR A 637 5.03 -2.48 24.23
N PHE A 638 5.94 -3.23 23.58
CA PHE A 638 6.55 -2.79 22.33
C PHE A 638 5.52 -2.61 21.20
N TYR A 639 4.58 -3.55 21.03
CA TYR A 639 3.50 -3.44 20.05
C TYR A 639 2.55 -2.27 20.36
N ASN A 640 2.23 -2.03 21.63
CA ASN A 640 1.39 -0.90 21.99
C ASN A 640 2.12 0.43 21.79
N LEU A 641 3.42 0.50 22.05
CA LEU A 641 4.23 1.70 21.83
C LEU A 641 4.38 2.04 20.34
N MET A 642 4.61 1.04 19.48
CA MET A 642 4.99 1.19 18.06
C MET A 642 6.19 2.13 17.86
N PRO A 643 7.37 1.83 18.43
CA PRO A 643 8.46 2.81 18.56
C PRO A 643 9.24 3.09 17.26
N LEU A 644 8.93 2.41 16.15
CA LEU A 644 9.64 2.56 14.88
C LEU A 644 8.73 3.18 13.80
N SER A 645 9.32 3.98 12.91
CA SER A 645 8.64 4.58 11.76
C SER A 645 8.01 3.54 10.81
N ARG A 646 8.67 2.38 10.66
CA ARG A 646 8.23 1.23 9.86
C ARG A 646 8.77 -0.06 10.48
N GLY A 647 8.05 -1.17 10.30
CA GLY A 647 8.57 -2.51 10.61
C GLY A 647 8.47 -2.97 12.08
N SER A 648 7.91 -2.17 12.99
CA SER A 648 7.69 -2.54 14.41
C SER A 648 7.11 -3.95 14.54
N SER A 649 6.11 -4.28 13.71
CA SER A 649 5.38 -5.53 13.82
C SER A 649 6.25 -6.78 13.58
N VAL A 650 7.03 -6.78 12.50
CA VAL A 650 7.87 -7.94 12.14
C VAL A 650 9.09 -8.04 13.08
N ILE A 651 9.69 -6.90 13.45
CA ILE A 651 10.84 -6.83 14.36
C ILE A 651 10.48 -7.42 15.72
N ALA A 652 9.35 -6.99 16.29
CA ALA A 652 8.85 -7.50 17.56
C ALA A 652 8.65 -9.02 17.53
N TYR A 653 8.08 -9.56 16.45
CA TYR A 653 7.88 -10.99 16.32
C TYR A 653 9.20 -11.77 16.18
N SER A 654 10.17 -11.27 15.42
CA SER A 654 11.51 -11.87 15.33
C SER A 654 12.22 -11.92 16.69
N VAL A 655 12.06 -10.87 17.49
CA VAL A 655 12.59 -10.79 18.87
C VAL A 655 11.88 -11.78 19.79
N ILE A 656 10.54 -11.92 19.71
CA ILE A 656 9.81 -12.96 20.44
C ILE A 656 10.41 -14.34 20.14
N MET A 657 10.53 -14.68 18.86
CA MET A 657 11.04 -15.99 18.45
C MET A 657 12.46 -16.22 18.97
N GLY A 658 13.35 -15.25 18.81
CA GLY A 658 14.75 -15.38 19.26
C GLY A 658 14.87 -15.53 20.78
N ALA A 659 14.12 -14.72 21.54
CA ALA A 659 14.14 -14.78 23.01
C ALA A 659 13.51 -16.07 23.55
N LEU A 660 12.45 -16.60 22.92
CA LEU A 660 11.89 -17.90 23.27
C LEU A 660 12.88 -19.03 22.96
N MET A 661 13.56 -18.97 21.81
CA MET A 661 14.60 -19.94 21.48
C MET A 661 15.75 -19.92 22.50
N ALA A 662 16.10 -18.73 23.01
CA ALA A 662 17.08 -18.60 24.08
C ALA A 662 16.66 -19.29 25.38
N SER A 663 15.34 -19.34 25.69
CA SER A 663 14.79 -20.06 26.85
C SER A 663 14.65 -21.58 26.64
N GLY A 664 15.07 -22.09 25.48
CA GLY A 664 14.97 -23.50 25.13
C GLY A 664 13.64 -23.90 24.51
N LYS A 665 12.82 -22.93 24.06
CA LYS A 665 11.53 -23.17 23.41
C LYS A 665 11.54 -22.68 21.97
N GLU A 666 11.09 -23.50 21.03
CA GLU A 666 10.89 -23.07 19.64
C GLU A 666 9.41 -22.92 19.30
N VAL A 667 9.12 -21.99 18.41
CA VAL A 667 7.79 -21.80 17.83
C VAL A 667 7.64 -22.81 16.69
N SER A 668 6.67 -23.71 16.80
CA SER A 668 6.38 -24.70 15.75
C SER A 668 5.03 -24.50 15.06
N GLY A 669 4.21 -23.60 15.60
CA GLY A 669 2.95 -23.19 15.01
C GLY A 669 3.11 -22.02 14.05
N LYS A 670 2.11 -21.82 13.19
CA LYS A 670 2.04 -20.68 12.27
C LYS A 670 1.10 -19.62 12.81
N ILE A 671 1.33 -18.37 12.39
CA ILE A 671 0.36 -17.29 12.57
C ILE A 671 -0.98 -17.74 11.93
N PRO A 672 -2.10 -17.73 12.67
CA PRO A 672 -3.39 -18.19 12.17
C PRO A 672 -3.80 -17.56 10.84
N LYS A 673 -4.15 -18.40 9.86
CA LYS A 673 -4.81 -17.97 8.62
C LYS A 673 -6.12 -17.29 8.98
N GLY A 674 -6.39 -16.14 8.38
CA GLY A 674 -7.74 -15.58 8.44
C GLY A 674 -8.72 -16.52 7.75
N LYS A 675 -9.75 -16.94 8.50
CA LYS A 675 -10.92 -17.58 7.92
C LYS A 675 -11.99 -16.53 7.73
N ALA A 676 -12.39 -16.30 6.48
CA ALA A 676 -13.68 -15.71 6.18
C ALA A 676 -14.77 -16.73 6.51
N SER A 677 -15.42 -16.64 7.68
CA SER A 677 -16.62 -17.42 7.95
C SER A 677 -17.63 -16.69 8.82
N ILE A 678 -18.83 -16.58 8.26
CA ILE A 678 -20.10 -16.08 8.83
C ILE A 678 -20.71 -17.04 9.88
N ARG A 679 -20.01 -18.09 10.33
CA ARG A 679 -20.48 -18.95 11.43
C ARG A 679 -19.36 -19.34 12.38
N MET A 680 -19.51 -18.91 13.63
CA MET A 680 -18.91 -19.44 14.88
C MET A 680 -17.78 -20.47 14.68
N SER A 681 -16.61 -20.01 14.21
CA SER A 681 -15.37 -20.79 14.25
C SER A 681 -14.36 -20.01 15.06
N LYS A 682 -13.83 -20.67 16.10
CA LYS A 682 -13.12 -20.11 17.26
C LYS A 682 -11.72 -19.54 16.99
N TYR A 683 -11.34 -19.36 15.72
CA TYR A 683 -10.02 -18.81 15.34
C TYR A 683 -10.20 -17.87 14.14
N ILE A 684 -10.21 -16.57 14.47
CA ILE A 684 -10.27 -15.42 13.55
C ILE A 684 -8.83 -15.05 13.19
N SER A 685 -8.64 -14.40 12.03
CA SER A 685 -7.36 -13.87 11.51
C SER A 685 -6.45 -13.27 12.61
N SER A 686 -5.13 -13.41 12.49
CA SER A 686 -4.15 -12.93 13.49
C SER A 686 -3.08 -12.03 12.88
N LEU A 687 -3.21 -10.70 13.08
CA LEU A 687 -2.11 -9.75 12.98
C LEU A 687 -1.58 -9.56 14.39
N VAL A 688 -0.36 -10.02 14.66
CA VAL A 688 0.14 -10.20 16.05
C VAL A 688 0.16 -8.87 16.82
N ASP A 689 0.46 -7.78 16.12
CA ASP A 689 0.40 -6.42 16.65
C ASP A 689 -1.02 -5.99 17.02
N PHE A 690 -2.01 -6.19 16.15
CA PHE A 690 -3.42 -5.90 16.46
C PHE A 690 -3.95 -6.80 17.58
N GLU A 691 -3.50 -8.06 17.69
CA GLU A 691 -3.82 -8.92 18.84
C GLU A 691 -3.31 -8.32 20.14
N ALA A 692 -2.08 -7.81 20.16
CA ALA A 692 -1.53 -7.13 21.33
C ALA A 692 -2.27 -5.83 21.63
N MET A 693 -2.53 -5.00 20.62
CA MET A 693 -3.20 -3.71 20.81
C MET A 693 -4.63 -3.88 21.32
N THR A 694 -5.39 -4.85 20.79
CA THR A 694 -6.79 -5.07 21.19
C THR A 694 -6.96 -5.96 22.43
N ALA A 695 -5.88 -6.55 22.95
CA ALA A 695 -5.92 -7.34 24.17
C ALA A 695 -6.13 -6.44 25.41
N PRO A 696 -6.94 -6.88 26.39
CA PRO A 696 -7.18 -6.10 27.61
C PRO A 696 -5.94 -5.95 28.51
N GLY A 697 -4.90 -6.76 28.29
CA GLY A 697 -3.65 -6.73 29.03
C GLY A 697 -2.65 -7.75 28.48
N SER A 698 -1.41 -7.69 28.99
CA SER A 698 -0.30 -8.55 28.57
C SER A 698 -0.56 -10.05 28.79
N GLU A 699 -1.26 -10.43 29.86
CA GLU A 699 -1.62 -11.83 30.15
C GLU A 699 -2.59 -12.39 29.11
N ALA A 700 -3.59 -11.60 28.72
CA ALA A 700 -4.56 -12.00 27.70
C ALA A 700 -3.88 -12.15 26.34
N PHE A 701 -3.00 -11.21 25.97
CA PHE A 701 -2.16 -11.33 24.78
C PHE A 701 -1.29 -12.59 24.83
N SER A 702 -0.61 -12.85 25.96
CA SER A 702 0.24 -14.01 26.13
C SER A 702 -0.51 -15.33 25.94
N LYS A 703 -1.73 -15.41 26.47
CA LYS A 703 -2.60 -16.58 26.30
C LYS A 703 -3.01 -16.79 24.84
N ILE A 704 -3.37 -15.72 24.14
CA ILE A 704 -3.73 -15.77 22.70
C ILE A 704 -2.51 -16.21 21.88
N ALA A 705 -1.37 -15.52 22.03
CA ALA A 705 -0.14 -15.81 21.30
C ALA A 705 0.31 -17.26 21.49
N ARG A 706 0.36 -17.76 22.73
CA ARG A 706 0.76 -19.15 23.02
C ARG A 706 -0.17 -20.19 22.40
N SER A 707 -1.46 -19.88 22.25
CA SER A 707 -2.44 -20.84 21.72
C SER A 707 -2.13 -21.27 20.28
N TRP A 708 -1.53 -20.40 19.48
CA TRP A 708 -1.18 -20.69 18.09
C TRP A 708 0.32 -20.84 17.85
N MET A 709 1.19 -20.30 18.71
CA MET A 709 2.66 -20.48 18.58
C MET A 709 3.11 -21.94 18.73
N ASN A 710 2.33 -22.77 19.45
CA ASN A 710 2.63 -24.20 19.67
C ASN A 710 4.09 -24.42 20.12
N LEU A 711 4.43 -23.92 21.30
CA LEU A 711 5.80 -23.93 21.83
C LEU A 711 6.27 -25.35 22.11
N LYS A 712 7.39 -25.75 21.50
CA LYS A 712 8.05 -27.05 21.69
C LYS A 712 9.44 -26.87 22.29
N SER A 713 10.04 -27.96 22.79
CA SER A 713 11.45 -27.94 23.20
C SER A 713 12.34 -27.73 21.98
N ILE A 714 13.33 -26.85 22.10
CA ILE A 714 14.22 -26.49 20.99
C ILE A 714 15.06 -27.70 20.52
N SER A 715 15.25 -27.82 19.21
CA SER A 715 16.11 -28.85 18.61
C SER A 715 17.59 -28.68 19.02
N PRO A 716 18.35 -29.76 19.26
CA PRO A 716 19.79 -29.67 19.51
C PRO A 716 20.58 -29.04 18.35
N SER A 717 20.06 -29.12 17.12
CA SER A 717 20.69 -28.59 15.90
C SER A 717 20.99 -27.09 15.94
N TYR A 718 20.16 -26.29 16.65
CA TYR A 718 20.42 -24.84 16.75
C TYR A 718 21.70 -24.52 17.53
N LYS A 719 22.16 -25.42 18.42
CA LYS A 719 23.38 -25.21 19.20
C LYS A 719 24.66 -25.36 18.37
N SER A 720 24.61 -26.09 17.26
CA SER A 720 25.74 -26.28 16.35
C SER A 720 25.87 -25.17 15.29
N LEU A 721 24.89 -24.25 15.21
CA LEU A 721 24.92 -23.16 14.25
C LEU A 721 26.03 -22.14 14.60
N PRO A 722 26.76 -21.62 13.61
CA PRO A 722 27.77 -20.59 13.85
C PRO A 722 27.13 -19.27 14.33
N SER A 723 27.94 -18.42 14.98
CA SER A 723 27.50 -17.10 15.46
C SER A 723 27.15 -16.20 14.29
N VAL A 724 25.91 -15.70 14.22
CA VAL A 724 25.43 -14.82 13.14
C VAL A 724 26.27 -13.54 13.09
N SER A 725 26.52 -12.93 14.25
CA SER A 725 27.29 -11.68 14.36
C SER A 725 28.77 -11.84 13.96
N GLU A 726 29.35 -13.03 14.11
CA GLU A 726 30.74 -13.30 13.70
C GLU A 726 30.83 -13.75 12.24
N THR A 727 29.78 -14.40 11.74
CA THR A 727 29.68 -14.84 10.34
C THR A 727 29.42 -13.66 9.40
N PHE A 728 28.60 -12.69 9.83
CA PHE A 728 28.23 -11.51 9.05
C PHE A 728 28.55 -10.20 9.80
N PRO A 729 29.83 -9.88 10.07
CA PRO A 729 30.22 -8.78 10.96
C PRO A 729 30.12 -7.38 10.32
N THR A 730 29.92 -7.30 9.01
CA THR A 730 29.90 -6.05 8.22
C THR A 730 28.65 -5.93 7.38
N LEU A 731 28.31 -4.71 6.97
CA LEU A 731 27.20 -4.45 6.05
C LEU A 731 27.35 -5.21 4.73
N ARG A 732 28.58 -5.35 4.20
CA ARG A 732 28.86 -6.16 3.00
C ARG A 732 28.36 -7.58 3.17
N THR A 733 28.83 -8.26 4.22
CA THR A 733 28.50 -9.67 4.46
C THR A 733 26.99 -9.88 4.72
N MET A 734 26.32 -8.90 5.33
CA MET A 734 24.85 -8.92 5.47
C MET A 734 24.15 -8.79 4.11
N ILE A 735 24.58 -7.87 3.25
CA ILE A 735 23.99 -7.70 1.92
C ILE A 735 24.24 -8.94 1.06
N GLU A 736 25.45 -9.51 1.10
CA GLU A 736 25.81 -10.75 0.39
C GLU A 736 24.84 -11.88 0.75
N VAL A 737 24.67 -12.18 2.04
CA VAL A 737 23.79 -13.28 2.47
C VAL A 737 22.32 -13.04 2.14
N LEU A 738 21.87 -11.78 2.18
CA LEU A 738 20.48 -11.43 1.82
C LEU A 738 20.18 -11.61 0.33
N ASN A 739 21.20 -11.61 -0.53
CA ASN A 739 21.05 -11.73 -1.98
C ASN A 739 21.40 -13.12 -2.52
N THR A 740 21.86 -14.05 -1.67
CA THR A 740 22.10 -15.45 -2.05
C THR A 740 20.81 -16.14 -2.53
N ASP A 741 20.86 -16.91 -3.62
CA ASP A 741 19.75 -17.79 -3.98
C ASP A 741 19.75 -19.03 -3.08
N SER A 742 18.71 -19.21 -2.26
CA SER A 742 18.57 -20.35 -1.35
C SER A 742 17.52 -21.35 -1.78
N SER A 743 17.14 -21.37 -3.06
CA SER A 743 16.25 -22.39 -3.64
C SER A 743 16.67 -23.83 -3.31
N HIS A 744 17.97 -24.05 -3.03
CA HIS A 744 18.55 -25.33 -2.60
C HIS A 744 18.11 -25.79 -1.19
N CYS A 745 17.74 -24.87 -0.30
CA CYS A 745 17.30 -25.20 1.06
C CYS A 745 16.00 -26.02 1.06
N LEU A 746 15.10 -25.76 0.10
CA LEU A 746 13.83 -26.48 -0.08
C LEU A 746 14.02 -27.98 -0.38
N LYS A 747 15.18 -28.38 -0.91
CA LYS A 747 15.47 -29.79 -1.24
C LYS A 747 15.93 -30.61 -0.03
N LYS A 748 16.48 -29.97 1.01
CA LYS A 748 16.94 -30.65 2.24
C LYS A 748 15.82 -30.82 3.27
N THR A 749 14.82 -29.94 3.29
CA THR A 749 13.72 -29.98 4.28
C THR A 749 12.79 -31.19 4.13
N ILE A 750 12.85 -31.94 3.01
CA ILE A 750 12.08 -33.18 2.83
C ILE A 750 12.69 -34.37 3.63
N VAL A 751 13.91 -34.23 4.17
CA VAL A 751 14.63 -35.35 4.82
C VAL A 751 14.66 -35.26 6.35
N VAL A 752 14.13 -34.20 6.96
CA VAL A 752 14.06 -34.08 8.43
C VAL A 752 12.64 -33.75 8.86
N VAL A 753 11.79 -34.78 8.88
CA VAL A 753 10.50 -34.84 9.60
C VAL A 753 10.56 -35.99 10.58
#